data_AF-A0A954J7V8-F1
#
_entry.id   AF-A0A954J7V8-F1
#
_cell.length_a   1.000
_cell.length_b   1.000
_cell.length_c   1.000
_cell.angle_alpha   90.00
_cell.angle_beta   90.00
_cell.angle_gamma   90.00
#
_symmetry.space_group_name_H-M   'P 1'
#
loop_
_entity.id
_entity.type
_entity.pdbx_description
1 polymer ?
#
loop_
_entity_poly.entity_id
_entity_poly.type
_entity_poly.pdbx_seq_one_letter_code
_entity_poly.pdbx_strand_id
1 'polypeptide(L)'
;MSLGPLLPGRIPNSLLYTRSMSNLSAQTRQYQILQDQVSTGQRFQTIGENPVAAIQTIVLQQTLERKQQLASNVEMNRSLLAASEDALGNVSNVFNQMKTFILAGLGDGTSAAEKQQMAAEVETLIQEVTNLGNTKFRGRYLFGGSENTAAPFSNASNNNAIRFDGNTQSIDAYVSLDNLLMNNVSTSETFKPLADVQGNDLNPAVTDQTRIDSLFGGQSLELGVISVTVDVGGGPVTHEVDLTTTQTVEDLRTRLEAPFAGDLSVYITSNGLQLTPAAGTVAVADLPNSHTAAQLGIRNTAAASITSADFNPRITAQTTLASLNGGTGIGATAGNGLLITNGTRSATIDLDGLTTVQDLFNAIHSADIDVMTGFTDDGSGLRIASRLSGVDFSIAENNGNNAARLGILTFSATTPLAELNLGQGVPVGGAVDLEISRRDGESVVISLAGATTVQDVLNLINAEDPGILVASLNSTGNGLVIGDSSGTGALTITENSVTRALGIAGSEDGNADLLGTNIGIVSSSSLLANLNHGAGAPVGPDTLDITRRDGSLVNISLAGAITVQDVLDAVNAVDPGNLTLEFSASLGGFRLNDNTGTGPLVVAENDVANGLGLTGSEDGVVDLAGRDPNPQRAGGVLDLLFRLGDALRAGDNQELEAIDKLVNAELESFNFQRGAVAARLKSLDSLASAIESQQLQTSESLSNVFDTDMALAITQFTNLQVSIQATQQIAARTLQLNLFNYI
;
A
#
# COMPACT_ATOMS: atom_id res chain seq x y z
N MET A 1 6.77 -109.61 11.08
CA MET A 1 8.25 -109.64 11.24
C MET A 1 8.69 -108.26 11.68
N SER A 2 9.28 -108.19 12.87
CA SER A 2 9.93 -107.00 13.43
C SER A 2 11.09 -106.59 12.52
N LEU A 3 11.02 -105.37 11.98
CA LEU A 3 12.17 -104.74 11.32
C LEU A 3 13.08 -104.21 12.44
N GLY A 4 14.30 -104.78 12.51
CA GLY A 4 15.30 -104.41 13.51
C GLY A 4 15.80 -102.97 13.39
N PRO A 5 16.50 -102.47 14.42
CA PRO A 5 17.03 -101.11 14.45
C PRO A 5 18.06 -100.93 13.33
N LEU A 6 17.88 -99.87 12.52
CA LEU A 6 18.87 -99.43 11.54
C LEU A 6 20.14 -98.97 12.28
N LEU A 7 21.27 -99.63 11.99
CA LEU A 7 22.60 -99.21 12.43
C LEU A 7 22.90 -97.77 11.97
N PRO A 8 23.52 -96.92 12.81
CA PRO A 8 23.98 -95.61 12.39
C PRO A 8 25.11 -95.79 11.37
N GLY A 9 24.82 -95.53 10.09
CA GLY A 9 25.86 -95.43 9.07
C GLY A 9 26.86 -94.35 9.46
N ARG A 10 28.16 -94.70 9.46
CA ARG A 10 29.27 -93.77 9.71
C ARG A 10 29.10 -92.53 8.82
N ILE A 11 28.84 -91.37 9.44
CA ILE A 11 28.98 -90.09 8.76
C ILE A 11 30.47 -89.97 8.40
N PRO A 12 30.86 -89.72 7.13
CA PRO A 12 32.27 -89.55 6.77
C PRO A 12 32.91 -88.44 7.62
N ASN A 13 34.07 -88.70 8.23
CA ASN A 13 34.77 -87.74 9.09
C ASN A 13 35.11 -86.42 8.36
N SER A 14 35.28 -86.46 7.03
CA SER A 14 35.42 -85.28 6.19
C SER A 14 34.17 -84.39 6.20
N LEU A 15 32.98 -84.98 6.26
CA LEU A 15 31.71 -84.25 6.34
C LEU A 15 31.52 -83.59 7.72
N LEU A 16 32.01 -84.21 8.80
CA LEU A 16 32.00 -83.61 10.15
C LEU A 16 32.95 -82.42 10.25
N TYR A 17 34.16 -82.54 9.70
CA TYR A 17 35.12 -81.43 9.64
C TYR A 17 34.62 -80.28 8.77
N THR A 18 34.10 -80.55 7.57
CA THR A 18 33.53 -79.51 6.68
C THR A 18 32.32 -78.83 7.32
N ARG A 19 31.46 -79.56 8.03
CA ARG A 19 30.36 -78.97 8.82
C ARG A 19 30.87 -78.10 9.98
N SER A 20 31.91 -78.53 10.69
CA SER A 20 32.51 -77.75 11.78
C SER A 20 33.18 -76.47 11.27
N MET A 21 33.88 -76.53 10.13
CA MET A 21 34.50 -75.36 9.48
C MET A 21 33.45 -74.40 8.92
N SER A 22 32.37 -74.92 8.33
CA SER A 22 31.21 -74.14 7.90
C SER A 22 30.55 -73.43 9.09
N ASN A 23 30.33 -74.14 10.19
CA ASN A 23 29.79 -73.58 11.43
C ASN A 23 30.71 -72.53 12.04
N LEU A 24 32.03 -72.77 12.07
CA LEU A 24 33.00 -71.80 12.57
C LEU A 24 33.02 -70.54 11.70
N SER A 25 33.02 -70.69 10.38
CA SER A 25 32.96 -69.56 9.43
C SER A 25 31.66 -68.75 9.59
N ALA A 26 30.54 -69.41 9.85
CA ALA A 26 29.26 -68.76 10.14
C ALA A 26 29.27 -68.02 11.49
N GLN A 27 29.83 -68.63 12.54
CA GLN A 27 29.96 -68.03 13.86
C GLN A 27 30.93 -66.84 13.86
N THR A 28 32.07 -66.94 13.18
CA THR A 28 33.04 -65.83 13.03
C THR A 28 32.41 -64.63 12.31
N ARG A 29 31.57 -64.86 11.30
CA ARG A 29 30.84 -63.79 10.62
C ARG A 29 29.81 -63.11 11.54
N GLN A 30 29.03 -63.90 12.28
CA GLN A 30 28.10 -63.35 13.27
C GLN A 30 28.82 -62.60 14.40
N TYR A 31 30.01 -63.06 14.79
CA TYR A 31 30.84 -62.40 15.80
C TYR A 31 31.30 -61.02 15.33
N GLN A 32 31.74 -60.90 14.07
CA GLN A 32 32.09 -59.61 13.48
C GLN A 32 30.89 -58.66 13.45
N ILE A 33 29.72 -59.13 13.02
CA ILE A 33 28.49 -58.31 13.01
C ILE A 33 28.14 -57.81 14.42
N LEU A 34 28.15 -58.69 15.42
CA LEU A 34 27.85 -58.30 16.82
C LEU A 34 28.93 -57.39 17.40
N GLN A 35 30.20 -57.60 17.04
CA GLN A 35 31.30 -56.72 17.42
C GLN A 35 31.09 -55.31 16.85
N ASP A 36 30.72 -55.22 15.58
CA ASP A 36 30.44 -53.97 14.89
C ASP A 36 29.23 -53.26 15.50
N GLN A 37 28.12 -53.98 15.76
CA GLN A 37 26.93 -53.46 16.43
C GLN A 37 27.23 -52.93 17.85
N VAL A 38 28.04 -53.64 18.63
CA VAL A 38 28.46 -53.20 19.97
C VAL A 38 29.44 -52.02 19.89
N SER A 39 30.28 -51.95 18.85
CA SER A 39 31.25 -50.86 18.69
C SER A 39 30.62 -49.57 18.16
N THR A 40 29.65 -49.65 17.24
CA THR A 40 29.02 -48.47 16.62
C THR A 40 27.71 -48.09 17.26
N GLY A 41 27.07 -49.00 18.01
CA GLY A 41 25.71 -48.84 18.50
C GLY A 41 24.65 -48.94 17.40
N GLN A 42 25.02 -49.23 16.15
CA GLN A 42 24.12 -49.25 15.00
C GLN A 42 23.76 -50.68 14.62
N ARG A 43 22.49 -50.93 14.34
CA ARG A 43 21.94 -52.26 14.07
C ARG A 43 22.43 -52.84 12.73
N PHE A 44 22.77 -51.99 11.77
CA PHE A 44 23.36 -52.33 10.48
C PHE A 44 24.20 -51.16 9.97
N GLN A 45 25.24 -51.44 9.18
CA GLN A 45 26.13 -50.42 8.59
C GLN A 45 25.93 -50.24 7.09
N THR A 46 25.46 -51.28 6.39
CA THR A 46 25.27 -51.25 4.94
C THR A 46 23.84 -51.60 4.55
N ILE A 47 23.38 -51.09 3.40
CA ILE A 47 22.05 -51.39 2.85
C ILE A 47 21.88 -52.90 2.60
N GLY A 48 22.97 -53.61 2.28
CA GLY A 48 22.96 -55.06 2.04
C GLY A 48 22.67 -55.92 3.27
N GLU A 49 22.92 -55.40 4.49
CA GLU A 49 22.68 -56.13 5.73
C GLU A 49 21.20 -56.18 6.12
N ASN A 50 20.47 -55.08 5.90
CA ASN A 50 19.03 -55.00 6.11
C ASN A 50 18.39 -53.96 5.17
N PRO A 51 18.01 -54.33 3.95
CA PRO A 51 17.54 -53.36 2.95
C PRO A 51 16.22 -52.69 3.34
N VAL A 52 15.34 -53.39 4.07
CA VAL A 52 14.05 -52.84 4.52
C VAL A 52 14.25 -51.78 5.60
N ALA A 53 15.05 -52.09 6.63
CA ALA A 53 15.37 -51.12 7.68
C ALA A 53 16.19 -49.94 7.12
N ALA A 54 17.11 -50.20 6.19
CA ALA A 54 17.92 -49.16 5.56
C ALA A 54 17.07 -48.13 4.79
N ILE A 55 16.08 -48.58 3.99
CA ILE A 55 15.17 -47.65 3.29
C ILE A 55 14.35 -46.83 4.30
N GLN A 56 13.84 -47.46 5.36
CA GLN A 56 13.09 -46.77 6.40
C GLN A 56 13.94 -45.73 7.13
N THR A 57 15.18 -46.07 7.50
CA THR A 57 16.16 -45.15 8.09
C THR A 57 16.42 -43.95 7.18
N ILE A 58 16.62 -44.16 5.88
CA ILE A 58 16.83 -43.06 4.91
C ILE A 58 15.62 -42.12 4.88
N VAL A 59 14.41 -42.66 4.79
CA VAL A 59 13.18 -41.84 4.77
C VAL A 59 13.00 -41.06 6.08
N LEU A 60 13.27 -41.69 7.22
CA LEU A 60 13.20 -41.04 8.54
C LEU A 60 14.27 -39.95 8.69
N GLN A 61 15.49 -40.18 8.22
CA GLN A 61 16.57 -39.18 8.19
C GLN A 61 16.19 -37.97 7.32
N GLN A 62 15.74 -38.21 6.09
CA GLN A 62 15.26 -37.14 5.19
C GLN A 62 14.10 -36.35 5.82
N THR A 63 13.19 -37.05 6.49
CA THR A 63 12.08 -36.41 7.21
C THR A 63 12.59 -35.55 8.37
N LEU A 64 13.59 -36.03 9.12
CA LEU A 64 14.19 -35.29 10.24
C LEU A 64 14.94 -34.05 9.75
N GLU A 65 15.77 -34.15 8.71
CA GLU A 65 16.47 -33.02 8.08
C GLU A 65 15.47 -31.96 7.61
N ARG A 66 14.39 -32.38 6.95
CA ARG A 66 13.33 -31.46 6.51
C ARG A 66 12.64 -30.76 7.69
N LYS A 67 12.36 -31.49 8.78
CA LYS A 67 11.80 -30.90 10.00
C LYS A 67 12.77 -29.94 10.69
N GLN A 68 14.07 -30.20 10.64
CA GLN A 68 15.09 -29.28 11.17
C GLN A 68 15.13 -27.98 10.37
N GLN A 69 15.03 -28.05 9.03
CA GLN A 69 14.91 -26.86 8.19
C GLN A 69 13.65 -26.06 8.51
N LEU A 70 12.50 -26.73 8.69
CA LEU A 70 11.25 -26.07 9.09
C LEU A 70 11.35 -25.42 10.47
N ALA A 71 11.95 -26.09 11.47
CA ALA A 71 12.18 -25.51 12.78
C ALA A 71 13.06 -24.25 12.70
N SER A 72 14.13 -24.29 11.90
CA SER A 72 14.96 -23.11 11.65
C SER A 72 14.16 -21.98 11.00
N ASN A 73 13.30 -22.28 10.02
CA ASN A 73 12.46 -21.27 9.37
C ASN A 73 11.47 -20.65 10.36
N VAL A 74 10.78 -21.47 11.17
CA VAL A 74 9.83 -21.00 12.18
C VAL A 74 10.52 -20.12 13.22
N GLU A 75 11.69 -20.52 13.73
CA GLU A 75 12.43 -19.73 14.72
C GLU A 75 12.91 -18.39 14.16
N MET A 76 13.33 -18.37 12.89
CA MET A 76 13.69 -17.12 12.20
C MET A 76 12.50 -16.16 12.08
N ASN A 77 11.34 -16.66 11.67
CA ASN A 77 10.12 -15.87 11.55
C ASN A 77 9.61 -15.41 12.93
N ARG A 78 9.70 -16.27 13.95
CA ARG A 78 9.32 -15.95 15.33
C ARG A 78 10.16 -14.79 15.86
N SER A 79 11.49 -14.88 15.73
CA SER A 79 12.39 -13.82 16.20
C SER A 79 12.17 -12.50 15.45
N LEU A 80 11.89 -12.57 14.14
CA LEU A 80 11.57 -11.40 13.32
C LEU A 80 10.28 -10.71 13.80
N LEU A 81 9.18 -11.46 13.92
CA LEU A 81 7.90 -10.92 14.36
C LEU A 81 7.96 -10.42 15.82
N ALA A 82 8.76 -11.04 16.69
CA ALA A 82 8.95 -10.58 18.06
C ALA A 82 9.63 -9.20 18.10
N ALA A 83 10.68 -9.01 17.29
CA ALA A 83 11.32 -7.70 17.16
C ALA A 83 10.36 -6.64 16.58
N SER A 84 9.51 -7.02 15.63
CA SER A 84 8.46 -6.13 15.10
C SER A 84 7.42 -5.77 16.16
N GLU A 85 6.93 -6.74 16.94
CA GLU A 85 5.96 -6.52 18.02
C GLU A 85 6.51 -5.61 19.11
N ASP A 86 7.79 -5.77 19.49
CA ASP A 86 8.47 -4.89 20.46
C ASP A 86 8.52 -3.44 19.94
N ALA A 87 8.88 -3.24 18.67
CA ALA A 87 8.90 -1.92 18.05
C ALA A 87 7.50 -1.29 17.97
N LEU A 88 6.48 -2.06 17.58
CA LEU A 88 5.08 -1.60 17.57
C LEU A 88 4.56 -1.28 18.98
N GLY A 89 5.00 -2.03 20.00
CA GLY A 89 4.71 -1.72 21.40
C GLY A 89 5.22 -0.34 21.81
N ASN A 90 6.41 0.04 21.36
CA ASN A 90 6.95 1.37 21.63
C ASN A 90 6.20 2.47 20.87
N VAL A 91 5.78 2.24 19.63
CA VAL A 91 4.90 3.18 18.90
C VAL A 91 3.56 3.37 19.61
N SER A 92 2.98 2.30 20.18
CA SER A 92 1.77 2.39 21.01
C SER A 92 1.97 3.30 22.24
N ASN A 93 3.16 3.29 22.84
CA ASN A 93 3.49 4.21 23.93
C ASN A 93 3.53 5.67 23.47
N VAL A 94 4.03 5.94 22.26
CA VAL A 94 4.05 7.30 21.67
C VAL A 94 2.64 7.85 21.49
N PHE A 95 1.68 7.04 21.01
CA PHE A 95 0.27 7.46 20.95
C PHE A 95 -0.29 7.87 22.33
N ASN A 96 0.07 7.14 23.39
CA ASN A 96 -0.36 7.49 24.76
C ASN A 96 0.28 8.80 25.25
N GLN A 97 1.54 9.06 24.89
CA GLN A 97 2.21 10.34 25.20
C GLN A 97 1.57 11.50 24.43
N MET A 98 1.28 11.31 23.14
CA MET A 98 0.56 12.27 22.30
C MET A 98 -0.78 12.67 22.96
N LYS A 99 -1.55 11.70 23.44
CA LYS A 99 -2.80 11.98 24.18
C LYS A 99 -2.58 12.80 25.44
N THR A 100 -1.48 12.55 26.15
CA THR A 100 -1.13 13.33 27.35
C THR A 100 -0.84 14.80 26.99
N PHE A 101 -0.10 15.05 25.90
CA PHE A 101 0.15 16.41 25.41
C PHE A 101 -1.10 17.11 24.89
N ILE A 102 -1.99 16.40 24.18
CA ILE A 102 -3.27 16.97 23.73
C ILE A 102 -4.10 17.45 24.93
N LEU A 103 -4.28 16.59 25.93
CA LEU A 103 -5.05 16.93 27.14
C LEU A 103 -4.40 18.07 27.95
N ALA A 104 -3.07 18.13 28.01
CA ALA A 104 -2.36 19.23 28.65
C ALA A 104 -2.48 20.54 27.85
N GLY A 105 -2.41 20.48 26.52
CA GLY A 105 -2.56 21.63 25.63
C GLY A 105 -3.96 22.24 25.63
N LEU A 106 -5.00 21.40 25.82
CA LEU A 106 -6.40 21.84 25.98
C LEU A 106 -6.72 22.43 27.36
N GLY A 107 -5.82 22.31 28.34
CA GLY A 107 -6.05 22.87 29.67
C GLY A 107 -6.13 24.39 29.68
N ASP A 108 -7.19 24.95 30.27
CA ASP A 108 -7.46 26.40 30.37
C ASP A 108 -6.35 27.23 31.04
N GLY A 109 -5.44 26.58 31.78
CA GLY A 109 -4.31 27.21 32.47
C GLY A 109 -2.98 27.17 31.72
N THR A 110 -2.91 26.55 30.54
CA THR A 110 -1.65 26.31 29.82
C THR A 110 -1.26 27.53 29.01
N SER A 111 -0.11 28.12 29.33
CA SER A 111 0.43 29.30 28.65
C SER A 111 0.97 28.97 27.25
N ALA A 112 1.06 29.98 26.37
CA ALA A 112 1.65 29.82 25.03
C ALA A 112 3.11 29.31 25.09
N ALA A 113 3.90 29.74 26.08
CA ALA A 113 5.27 29.28 26.27
C ALA A 113 5.33 27.79 26.65
N GLU A 114 4.41 27.31 27.49
CA GLU A 114 4.30 25.89 27.82
C GLU A 114 3.87 25.07 26.61
N LYS A 115 2.95 25.58 25.78
CA LYS A 115 2.57 24.91 24.52
C LYS A 115 3.74 24.81 23.53
N GLN A 116 4.56 25.86 23.42
CA GLN A 116 5.79 25.81 22.62
C GLN A 116 6.80 24.78 23.14
N GLN A 117 6.95 24.66 24.46
CA GLN A 117 7.82 23.64 25.05
C GLN A 117 7.31 22.22 24.75
N MET A 118 5.99 21.99 24.85
CA MET A 118 5.39 20.72 24.48
C MET A 118 5.59 20.39 22.98
N ALA A 119 5.50 21.39 22.09
CA ALA A 119 5.78 21.19 20.67
C ALA A 119 7.23 20.73 20.42
N ALA A 120 8.20 21.26 21.15
CA ALA A 120 9.60 20.80 21.07
C ALA A 120 9.78 19.35 21.58
N GLU A 121 9.00 18.92 22.57
CA GLU A 121 8.98 17.52 23.02
C GLU A 121 8.34 16.61 21.96
N VAL A 122 7.28 17.07 21.27
CA VAL A 122 6.66 16.34 20.15
C VAL A 122 7.63 16.12 18.99
N GLU A 123 8.51 17.07 18.69
CA GLU A 123 9.59 16.88 17.69
C GLU A 123 10.53 15.72 18.07
N THR A 124 10.80 15.53 19.36
CA THR A 124 11.59 14.40 19.84
C THR A 124 10.86 13.07 19.63
N LEU A 125 9.53 13.05 19.81
CA LEU A 125 8.71 11.87 19.53
C LEU A 125 8.67 11.54 18.03
N ILE A 126 8.67 12.52 17.15
CA ILE A 126 8.77 12.30 15.69
C ILE A 126 10.07 11.55 15.36
N GLN A 127 11.19 11.96 15.96
CA GLN A 127 12.47 11.28 15.79
C GLN A 127 12.47 9.88 16.40
N GLU A 128 11.84 9.68 17.56
CA GLU A 128 11.69 8.36 18.17
C GLU A 128 10.92 7.39 17.26
N VAL A 129 9.76 7.80 16.75
CA VAL A 129 8.94 6.99 15.85
C VAL A 129 9.67 6.71 14.53
N THR A 130 10.38 7.69 13.98
CA THR A 130 11.22 7.51 12.78
C THR A 130 12.29 6.45 13.00
N ASN A 131 12.95 6.47 14.18
CA ASN A 131 13.93 5.46 14.55
C ASN A 131 13.31 4.07 14.76
N LEU A 132 12.11 4.01 15.35
CA LEU A 132 11.35 2.75 15.49
C LEU A 132 10.97 2.17 14.13
N GLY A 133 10.51 2.99 13.19
CA GLY A 133 10.26 2.60 11.80
C GLY A 133 11.53 2.11 11.08
N ASN A 134 12.70 2.62 11.47
CA ASN A 134 14.00 2.22 10.96
C ASN A 134 14.67 1.06 11.73
N THR A 135 13.91 0.30 12.54
CA THR A 135 14.43 -0.85 13.30
C THR A 135 14.99 -1.93 12.36
N LYS A 136 16.17 -2.45 12.70
CA LYS A 136 16.86 -3.52 11.98
C LYS A 136 16.81 -4.83 12.73
N PHE A 137 16.62 -5.92 12.00
CA PHE A 137 16.81 -7.28 12.48
C PHE A 137 17.68 -8.07 11.49
N ARG A 138 18.80 -8.61 11.98
CA ARG A 138 19.78 -9.39 11.18
C ARG A 138 20.22 -8.69 9.88
N GLY A 139 20.38 -7.37 9.93
CA GLY A 139 20.85 -6.56 8.80
C GLY A 139 19.77 -6.13 7.81
N ARG A 140 18.49 -6.46 8.05
CA ARG A 140 17.34 -6.02 7.24
C ARG A 140 16.41 -5.12 8.06
N TYR A 141 15.80 -4.14 7.41
CA TYR A 141 14.81 -3.27 8.04
C TYR A 141 13.46 -3.98 8.16
N LEU A 142 12.81 -3.84 9.32
CA LEU A 142 11.55 -4.54 9.62
C LEU A 142 10.35 -3.96 8.86
N PHE A 143 10.34 -2.64 8.67
CA PHE A 143 9.20 -1.87 8.15
C PHE A 143 9.49 -1.26 6.76
N GLY A 144 10.30 -1.94 5.94
CA GLY A 144 10.61 -1.51 4.56
C GLY A 144 9.85 -2.24 3.45
N GLY A 145 8.90 -3.10 3.81
CA GLY A 145 8.23 -3.96 2.82
C GLY A 145 9.22 -4.94 2.18
N SER A 146 9.15 -5.11 0.86
CA SER A 146 10.12 -5.92 0.10
C SER A 146 11.49 -5.22 -0.05
N GLU A 147 11.54 -3.90 0.11
CA GLU A 147 12.76 -3.08 0.07
C GLU A 147 13.44 -2.95 1.44
N ASN A 148 13.82 -4.09 2.02
CA ASN A 148 14.34 -4.17 3.39
C ASN A 148 15.86 -3.95 3.54
N THR A 149 16.55 -3.42 2.53
CA THR A 149 18.02 -3.19 2.56
C THR A 149 18.41 -1.73 2.78
N ALA A 150 17.49 -0.79 2.54
CA ALA A 150 17.64 0.63 2.80
C ALA A 150 16.71 1.07 3.95
N ALA A 151 17.03 2.21 4.57
CA ALA A 151 16.20 2.76 5.64
C ALA A 151 14.82 3.16 5.08
N PRO A 152 13.71 2.65 5.63
CA PRO A 152 12.39 2.98 5.12
C PRO A 152 11.89 4.38 5.48
N PHE A 153 12.48 5.04 6.49
CA PHE A 153 12.13 6.41 6.85
C PHE A 153 13.34 7.33 6.79
N SER A 154 13.17 8.50 6.17
CA SER A 154 14.19 9.54 6.05
C SER A 154 13.57 10.92 6.29
N ASN A 155 14.38 11.91 6.70
CA ASN A 155 13.90 13.29 6.81
C ASN A 155 13.79 13.90 5.40
N ALA A 156 12.71 14.63 5.12
CA ALA A 156 12.57 15.41 3.89
C ALA A 156 13.51 16.63 3.87
N SER A 157 13.71 17.24 2.69
CA SER A 157 14.72 18.27 2.38
C SER A 157 14.66 19.58 3.19
N ASN A 158 13.74 19.71 4.15
CA ASN A 158 13.55 20.86 5.04
C ASN A 158 13.26 20.45 6.50
N ASN A 159 13.41 19.16 6.84
CA ASN A 159 13.13 18.60 8.17
C ASN A 159 11.70 18.82 8.69
N ASN A 160 10.76 19.21 7.82
CA ASN A 160 9.37 19.50 8.18
C ASN A 160 8.40 18.35 7.81
N ALA A 161 8.95 17.24 7.31
CA ALA A 161 8.21 16.04 6.95
C ALA A 161 9.11 14.80 7.06
N ILE A 162 8.50 13.63 7.26
CA ILE A 162 9.20 12.34 7.17
C ILE A 162 8.82 11.66 5.85
N ARG A 163 9.82 11.30 5.07
CA ARG A 163 9.67 10.57 3.82
C ARG A 163 9.71 9.07 4.06
N PHE A 164 8.80 8.35 3.44
CA PHE A 164 8.79 6.90 3.35
C PHE A 164 9.48 6.42 2.06
N ASP A 165 10.48 5.56 2.22
CA ASP A 165 11.31 4.97 1.16
C ASP A 165 11.15 3.45 1.03
N GLY A 166 10.22 2.86 1.78
CA GLY A 166 9.84 1.45 1.61
C GLY A 166 8.74 1.27 0.56
N ASN A 167 8.18 0.07 0.52
CA ASN A 167 7.01 -0.24 -0.29
C ASN A 167 5.94 -1.01 0.50
N THR A 168 4.77 -1.18 -0.11
CA THR A 168 3.61 -1.83 0.52
C THR A 168 3.55 -3.35 0.27
N GLN A 169 4.62 -3.95 -0.26
CA GLN A 169 4.61 -5.38 -0.61
C GLN A 169 4.83 -6.26 0.63
N SER A 170 3.99 -7.29 0.76
CA SER A 170 4.18 -8.36 1.73
C SER A 170 5.31 -9.31 1.29
N ILE A 171 6.01 -9.88 2.26
CA ILE A 171 6.96 -10.96 2.06
C ILE A 171 6.39 -12.19 2.75
N ASP A 172 6.19 -13.26 1.99
CA ASP A 172 5.71 -14.53 2.53
C ASP A 172 6.86 -15.51 2.76
N ALA A 173 6.80 -16.28 3.85
CA ALA A 173 7.72 -17.36 4.14
C ALA A 173 6.99 -18.67 4.37
N TYR A 174 7.52 -19.75 3.79
CA TYR A 174 7.04 -21.10 4.06
C TYR A 174 7.39 -21.51 5.50
N VAL A 175 6.35 -21.76 6.30
CA VAL A 175 6.46 -22.26 7.68
C VAL A 175 5.97 -23.71 7.82
N SER A 176 5.35 -24.26 6.76
CA SER A 176 4.94 -25.66 6.61
C SER A 176 4.94 -26.05 5.12
N LEU A 177 4.67 -27.32 4.78
CA LEU A 177 4.55 -27.82 3.40
C LEU A 177 3.55 -27.00 2.57
N ASP A 178 2.44 -26.60 3.19
CA ASP A 178 1.31 -25.95 2.52
C ASP A 178 0.90 -24.62 3.18
N ASN A 179 1.70 -24.12 4.12
CA ASN A 179 1.37 -22.89 4.86
C ASN A 179 2.45 -21.83 4.64
N LEU A 180 2.06 -20.78 3.93
CA LEU A 180 2.78 -19.52 3.81
C LEU A 180 2.30 -18.61 4.94
N LEU A 181 3.22 -18.15 5.78
CA LEU A 181 2.96 -17.06 6.69
C LEU A 181 3.68 -15.82 6.20
N MET A 182 2.93 -14.72 6.09
CA MET A 182 3.49 -13.39 5.91
C MET A 182 4.45 -13.09 7.04
N ASN A 183 5.73 -12.89 6.70
CA ASN A 183 6.80 -12.73 7.67
C ASN A 183 7.10 -11.27 8.04
N ASN A 184 6.67 -10.32 7.21
CA ASN A 184 6.82 -8.90 7.46
C ASN A 184 5.54 -8.29 8.03
N VAL A 185 5.66 -7.07 8.55
CA VAL A 185 4.54 -6.25 9.02
C VAL A 185 4.29 -5.16 7.99
N SER A 186 3.03 -4.97 7.59
CA SER A 186 2.68 -3.94 6.62
C SER A 186 2.88 -2.54 7.23
N THR A 187 3.78 -1.77 6.64
CA THR A 187 4.10 -0.41 7.13
C THR A 187 2.99 0.58 6.76
N SER A 188 2.32 0.39 5.63
CA SER A 188 1.15 1.17 5.22
C SER A 188 -0.06 0.96 6.12
N GLU A 189 -0.15 -0.14 6.87
CA GLU A 189 -1.24 -0.39 7.81
C GLU A 189 -0.89 -0.01 9.25
N THR A 190 0.40 -0.10 9.63
CA THR A 190 0.85 0.17 11.00
C THR A 190 1.30 1.62 11.20
N PHE A 191 2.22 2.12 10.39
CA PHE A 191 2.68 3.51 10.47
C PHE A 191 1.85 4.46 9.61
N LYS A 192 1.13 3.91 8.62
CA LYS A 192 0.34 4.61 7.59
C LYS A 192 1.03 5.87 7.04
N PRO A 193 2.31 5.80 6.64
CA PRO A 193 3.09 7.00 6.34
C PRO A 193 2.74 7.66 4.99
N LEU A 194 1.73 7.12 4.30
CA LEU A 194 1.31 7.53 2.97
C LEU A 194 -0.01 8.29 3.05
N ALA A 195 -0.11 9.42 2.36
CA ALA A 195 -1.38 10.10 2.10
C ALA A 195 -1.96 9.52 0.81
N ASP A 196 -2.88 8.56 0.93
CA ASP A 196 -3.37 7.78 -0.20
C ASP A 196 -4.61 8.41 -0.85
N VAL A 197 -4.51 8.72 -2.14
CA VAL A 197 -5.65 9.01 -3.01
C VAL A 197 -5.97 7.75 -3.80
N GLN A 198 -7.06 7.09 -3.41
CA GLN A 198 -7.60 5.94 -4.10
C GLN A 198 -8.60 6.40 -5.13
N GLY A 199 -8.27 6.21 -6.40
CA GLY A 199 -9.12 6.65 -7.49
C GLY A 199 -10.37 5.81 -7.65
N ASN A 200 -11.44 6.42 -8.15
CA ASN A 200 -12.65 5.71 -8.51
C ASN A 200 -12.41 4.69 -9.63
N ASP A 201 -13.30 3.70 -9.74
CA ASP A 201 -13.31 2.74 -10.85
C ASP A 201 -13.38 3.48 -12.21
N LEU A 202 -12.38 3.25 -13.06
CA LEU A 202 -12.28 3.89 -14.37
C LEU A 202 -12.85 3.04 -15.49
N ASN A 203 -13.37 1.85 -15.21
CA ASN A 203 -14.03 0.92 -16.13
C ASN A 203 -13.46 0.95 -17.57
N PRO A 204 -12.25 0.38 -17.80
CA PRO A 204 -11.63 0.37 -19.12
C PRO A 204 -12.50 -0.31 -20.17
N ALA A 205 -12.54 0.24 -21.39
CA ALA A 205 -13.24 -0.38 -22.49
C ALA A 205 -12.67 -1.77 -22.82
N VAL A 206 -13.58 -2.71 -23.03
CA VAL A 206 -13.26 -4.05 -23.53
C VAL A 206 -12.86 -3.94 -25.01
N THR A 207 -11.77 -4.62 -25.35
CA THR A 207 -11.24 -4.76 -26.71
C THR A 207 -11.12 -6.24 -27.06
N ASP A 208 -10.86 -6.53 -28.34
CA ASP A 208 -10.52 -7.86 -28.82
C ASP A 208 -9.30 -8.47 -28.09
N GLN A 209 -8.31 -7.64 -27.76
CA GLN A 209 -7.09 -8.03 -27.05
C GLN A 209 -7.24 -8.13 -25.53
N THR A 210 -8.38 -7.72 -24.96
CA THR A 210 -8.60 -7.80 -23.51
C THR A 210 -8.53 -9.26 -23.06
N ARG A 211 -7.72 -9.53 -22.03
CA ARG A 211 -7.50 -10.89 -21.53
C ARG A 211 -8.63 -11.32 -20.60
N ILE A 212 -8.96 -12.61 -20.62
CA ILE A 212 -9.98 -13.19 -19.74
C ILE A 212 -9.61 -13.08 -18.27
N ASP A 213 -8.33 -13.25 -17.94
CA ASP A 213 -7.82 -13.13 -16.56
C ASP A 213 -7.82 -11.69 -16.03
N SER A 214 -8.11 -10.70 -16.88
CA SER A 214 -8.26 -9.30 -16.49
C SER A 214 -9.71 -8.90 -16.24
N LEU A 215 -10.70 -9.70 -16.66
CA LEU A 215 -12.11 -9.35 -16.52
C LEU A 215 -12.53 -9.33 -15.04
N PHE A 216 -13.59 -8.57 -14.75
CA PHE A 216 -14.21 -8.40 -13.44
C PHE A 216 -13.20 -7.97 -12.37
N GLY A 217 -12.37 -6.97 -12.67
CA GLY A 217 -11.28 -6.51 -11.80
C GLY A 217 -10.11 -7.51 -11.66
N GLY A 218 -10.02 -8.51 -12.55
CA GLY A 218 -8.99 -9.55 -12.49
C GLY A 218 -9.35 -10.70 -11.55
N GLN A 219 -10.63 -10.91 -11.27
CA GLN A 219 -11.09 -12.08 -10.53
C GLN A 219 -10.89 -13.36 -11.34
N SER A 220 -10.51 -14.44 -10.66
CA SER A 220 -10.33 -15.75 -11.29
C SER A 220 -11.64 -16.24 -11.92
N LEU A 221 -11.66 -16.32 -13.24
CA LEU A 221 -12.79 -16.84 -14.01
C LEU A 221 -12.52 -18.28 -14.44
N GLU A 222 -13.27 -19.24 -13.88
CA GLU A 222 -13.22 -20.63 -14.31
C GLU A 222 -14.12 -20.84 -15.53
N LEU A 223 -13.53 -20.71 -16.72
CA LEU A 223 -14.25 -20.99 -17.96
C LEU A 223 -14.46 -22.50 -18.16
N GLY A 224 -15.69 -22.87 -18.51
CA GLY A 224 -16.15 -24.22 -18.75
C GLY A 224 -16.91 -24.34 -20.06
N VAL A 225 -17.67 -25.43 -20.19
CA VAL A 225 -18.51 -25.67 -21.37
C VAL A 225 -19.90 -25.08 -21.11
N ILE A 226 -20.48 -24.41 -22.11
CA ILE A 226 -21.83 -23.84 -22.06
C ILE A 226 -22.68 -24.38 -23.21
N SER A 227 -24.00 -24.33 -23.06
CA SER A 227 -24.96 -24.67 -24.12
C SER A 227 -25.47 -23.39 -24.76
N VAL A 228 -25.28 -23.23 -26.07
CA VAL A 228 -25.81 -22.11 -26.84
C VAL A 228 -26.83 -22.66 -27.82
N THR A 229 -28.03 -22.08 -27.85
CA THR A 229 -29.11 -22.45 -28.76
C THR A 229 -29.52 -21.25 -29.59
N VAL A 230 -29.60 -21.40 -30.91
CA VAL A 230 -29.99 -20.36 -31.86
C VAL A 230 -31.15 -20.86 -32.70
N ASP A 231 -32.19 -20.04 -32.86
CA ASP A 231 -33.34 -20.33 -33.73
C ASP A 231 -33.57 -19.17 -34.70
N VAL A 232 -33.25 -19.40 -35.97
CA VAL A 232 -33.43 -18.44 -37.08
C VAL A 232 -34.73 -18.66 -37.89
N GLY A 233 -35.68 -19.45 -37.37
CA GLY A 233 -36.98 -19.73 -38.01
C GLY A 233 -37.07 -21.10 -38.70
N GLY A 234 -36.03 -21.94 -38.57
CA GLY A 234 -35.99 -23.34 -39.00
C GLY A 234 -36.10 -24.37 -37.85
N GLY A 235 -36.25 -23.89 -36.61
CA GLY A 235 -36.19 -24.68 -35.38
C GLY A 235 -34.86 -24.47 -34.63
N PRO A 236 -34.83 -24.70 -33.30
CA PRO A 236 -33.67 -24.39 -32.47
C PRO A 236 -32.50 -25.35 -32.73
N VAL A 237 -31.32 -24.79 -32.99
CA VAL A 237 -30.04 -25.50 -33.12
C VAL A 237 -29.21 -25.27 -31.86
N THR A 238 -28.86 -26.34 -31.16
CA THR A 238 -28.09 -26.29 -29.91
C THR A 238 -26.69 -26.86 -30.09
N HIS A 239 -25.68 -26.13 -29.64
CA HIS A 239 -24.29 -26.58 -29.57
C HIS A 239 -23.73 -26.42 -28.15
N GLU A 240 -22.88 -27.37 -27.75
CA GLU A 240 -22.02 -27.22 -26.59
C GLU A 240 -20.73 -26.51 -27.01
N VAL A 241 -20.45 -25.36 -26.39
CA VAL A 241 -19.30 -24.50 -26.69
C VAL A 241 -18.29 -24.60 -25.55
N ASP A 242 -17.09 -25.08 -25.86
CA ASP A 242 -16.00 -25.19 -24.90
C ASP A 242 -15.18 -23.89 -24.84
N LEU A 243 -15.23 -23.22 -23.68
CA LEU A 243 -14.52 -21.98 -23.41
C LEU A 243 -13.28 -22.17 -22.51
N THR A 244 -12.95 -23.40 -22.10
CA THR A 244 -11.89 -23.69 -21.10
C THR A 244 -10.49 -23.21 -21.48
N THR A 245 -10.21 -23.07 -22.78
CA THR A 245 -8.88 -22.69 -23.31
C THR A 245 -8.85 -21.28 -23.91
N THR A 246 -9.84 -20.46 -23.57
CA THR A 246 -9.97 -19.06 -24.03
C THR A 246 -9.00 -18.17 -23.27
N GLN A 247 -8.27 -17.29 -23.98
CA GLN A 247 -7.32 -16.35 -23.35
C GLN A 247 -7.73 -14.89 -23.50
N THR A 248 -8.43 -14.54 -24.58
CA THR A 248 -8.86 -13.17 -24.90
C THR A 248 -10.36 -13.08 -25.16
N VAL A 249 -10.92 -11.87 -25.14
CA VAL A 249 -12.32 -11.63 -25.53
C VAL A 249 -12.54 -11.96 -27.01
N GLU A 250 -11.53 -11.81 -27.86
CA GLU A 250 -11.57 -12.29 -29.24
C GLU A 250 -11.75 -13.81 -29.33
N ASP A 251 -11.07 -14.58 -28.48
CA ASP A 251 -11.24 -16.03 -28.42
C ASP A 251 -12.66 -16.39 -27.98
N LEU A 252 -13.26 -15.64 -27.04
CA LEU A 252 -14.66 -15.85 -26.62
C LEU A 252 -15.60 -15.66 -27.80
N ARG A 253 -15.46 -14.53 -28.51
CA ARG A 253 -16.25 -14.23 -29.71
C ARG A 253 -16.13 -15.36 -30.73
N THR A 254 -14.91 -15.71 -31.09
CA THR A 254 -14.63 -16.74 -32.11
C THR A 254 -15.24 -18.08 -31.73
N ARG A 255 -15.12 -18.50 -30.47
CA ARG A 255 -15.65 -19.78 -29.99
C ARG A 255 -17.17 -19.82 -29.93
N LEU A 256 -17.80 -18.70 -29.57
CA LEU A 256 -19.26 -18.58 -29.55
C LEU A 256 -19.85 -18.59 -30.97
N GLU A 257 -19.19 -17.97 -31.94
CA GLU A 257 -19.67 -17.89 -33.32
C GLU A 257 -19.41 -19.16 -34.15
N ALA A 258 -18.27 -19.82 -33.92
CA ALA A 258 -17.80 -20.92 -34.77
C ALA A 258 -18.82 -22.05 -35.05
N PRO A 259 -19.65 -22.51 -34.09
CA PRO A 259 -20.60 -23.58 -34.34
C PRO A 259 -21.77 -23.20 -35.26
N PHE A 260 -22.08 -21.90 -35.39
CA PHE A 260 -23.33 -21.42 -35.99
C PHE A 260 -23.21 -20.90 -37.42
N ALA A 261 -22.00 -20.97 -38.02
CA ALA A 261 -21.77 -20.66 -39.44
C ALA A 261 -22.41 -19.35 -39.96
N GLY A 262 -22.50 -18.32 -39.11
CA GLY A 262 -23.09 -17.01 -39.43
C GLY A 262 -24.50 -16.76 -38.90
N ASP A 263 -25.17 -17.77 -38.33
CA ASP A 263 -26.49 -17.62 -37.70
C ASP A 263 -26.43 -16.89 -36.35
N LEU A 264 -25.25 -16.73 -35.77
CA LEU A 264 -24.97 -15.95 -34.56
C LEU A 264 -23.81 -14.99 -34.82
N SER A 265 -23.99 -13.73 -34.44
CA SER A 265 -22.92 -12.72 -34.40
C SER A 265 -22.73 -12.24 -32.95
N VAL A 266 -21.48 -12.12 -32.53
CA VAL A 266 -21.09 -11.68 -31.20
C VAL A 266 -20.28 -10.40 -31.33
N TYR A 267 -20.88 -9.29 -30.90
CA TYR A 267 -20.28 -7.98 -30.93
C TYR A 267 -19.56 -7.70 -29.62
N ILE A 268 -18.32 -7.23 -29.69
CA ILE A 268 -17.60 -6.69 -28.54
C ILE A 268 -18.06 -5.23 -28.36
N THR A 269 -18.64 -4.95 -27.21
CA THR A 269 -19.07 -3.62 -26.79
C THR A 269 -18.02 -3.03 -25.83
N SER A 270 -18.12 -1.75 -25.50
CA SER A 270 -17.20 -1.12 -24.53
C SER A 270 -17.21 -1.81 -23.16
N ASN A 271 -18.31 -2.45 -22.77
CA ASN A 271 -18.47 -3.02 -21.43
C ASN A 271 -18.51 -4.55 -21.45
N GLY A 272 -18.46 -5.21 -22.61
CA GLY A 272 -18.59 -6.67 -22.66
C GLY A 272 -19.02 -7.19 -24.04
N LEU A 273 -19.94 -8.15 -24.07
CA LEU A 273 -20.39 -8.82 -25.30
C LEU A 273 -21.87 -8.63 -25.56
N GLN A 274 -22.24 -8.61 -26.83
CA GLN A 274 -23.62 -8.68 -27.29
C GLN A 274 -23.78 -9.81 -28.31
N LEU A 275 -24.57 -10.83 -27.97
CA LEU A 275 -24.91 -11.96 -28.83
C LEU A 275 -26.20 -11.63 -29.57
N THR A 276 -26.16 -11.67 -30.90
CA THR A 276 -27.30 -11.36 -31.75
C THR A 276 -27.42 -12.41 -32.86
N PRO A 277 -28.50 -13.20 -32.88
CA PRO A 277 -28.74 -14.16 -33.95
C PRO A 277 -29.13 -13.43 -35.26
N ALA A 278 -28.87 -14.04 -36.40
CA ALA A 278 -29.20 -13.47 -37.71
C ALA A 278 -30.71 -13.22 -37.90
N ALA A 279 -31.54 -14.05 -37.25
CA ALA A 279 -32.98 -13.88 -37.09
C ALA A 279 -33.45 -14.63 -35.83
N GLY A 280 -34.68 -14.35 -35.37
CA GLY A 280 -35.31 -15.11 -34.28
C GLY A 280 -34.66 -14.90 -32.91
N THR A 281 -34.23 -15.98 -32.23
CA THR A 281 -33.78 -15.94 -30.83
C THR A 281 -32.49 -16.70 -30.57
N VAL A 282 -31.77 -16.27 -29.53
CA VAL A 282 -30.61 -16.94 -28.94
C VAL A 282 -30.87 -17.24 -27.47
N ALA A 283 -30.40 -18.38 -26.99
CA ALA A 283 -30.46 -18.82 -25.61
C ALA A 283 -29.09 -19.35 -25.19
N VAL A 284 -28.70 -19.10 -23.94
CA VAL A 284 -27.44 -19.57 -23.38
C VAL A 284 -27.68 -20.13 -21.99
N ALA A 285 -27.22 -21.35 -21.73
CA ALA A 285 -27.37 -22.02 -20.46
C ALA A 285 -26.04 -22.66 -20.00
N ASP A 286 -25.87 -22.71 -18.68
CA ASP A 286 -24.80 -23.46 -18.04
C ASP A 286 -25.08 -24.97 -18.10
N LEU A 287 -24.02 -25.77 -18.28
CA LEU A 287 -24.06 -27.22 -18.07
C LEU A 287 -23.94 -27.58 -16.58
N PRO A 288 -24.29 -28.81 -16.14
CA PRO A 288 -24.34 -29.21 -14.72
C PRO A 288 -23.06 -29.02 -13.88
N ASN A 289 -21.90 -28.73 -14.49
CA ASN A 289 -20.62 -28.47 -13.82
C ASN A 289 -19.94 -27.19 -14.33
N SER A 290 -20.70 -26.28 -14.94
CA SER A 290 -20.21 -25.01 -15.48
C SER A 290 -21.02 -23.87 -14.88
N HIS A 291 -20.36 -22.74 -14.62
CA HIS A 291 -21.00 -21.50 -14.20
C HIS A 291 -20.65 -20.33 -15.13
N THR A 292 -20.03 -20.64 -16.26
CA THR A 292 -19.45 -19.65 -17.17
C THR A 292 -20.49 -18.74 -17.79
N ALA A 293 -21.66 -19.24 -18.20
CA ALA A 293 -22.70 -18.40 -18.78
C ALA A 293 -23.26 -17.42 -17.73
N ALA A 294 -23.40 -17.87 -16.48
CA ALA A 294 -23.80 -17.02 -15.37
C ALA A 294 -22.73 -15.97 -15.03
N GLN A 295 -21.46 -16.37 -14.94
CA GLN A 295 -20.34 -15.49 -14.59
C GLN A 295 -20.09 -14.42 -15.66
N LEU A 296 -20.19 -14.78 -16.95
CA LEU A 296 -20.14 -13.82 -18.05
C LEU A 296 -21.42 -12.96 -18.16
N GLY A 297 -22.46 -13.26 -17.37
CA GLY A 297 -23.73 -12.55 -17.42
C GLY A 297 -24.53 -12.76 -18.71
N ILE A 298 -24.24 -13.82 -19.48
CA ILE A 298 -24.89 -14.12 -20.77
C ILE A 298 -25.98 -15.21 -20.64
N ARG A 299 -26.19 -15.78 -19.45
CA ARG A 299 -27.20 -16.83 -19.24
C ARG A 299 -28.62 -16.30 -19.50
N ASN A 300 -29.31 -16.90 -20.46
CA ASN A 300 -30.67 -16.49 -20.86
C ASN A 300 -31.45 -17.64 -21.53
N THR A 301 -32.76 -17.70 -21.36
CA THR A 301 -33.60 -18.79 -21.89
C THR A 301 -33.96 -18.68 -23.37
N ALA A 302 -34.24 -17.47 -23.88
CA ALA A 302 -34.47 -17.17 -25.29
C ALA A 302 -34.73 -15.67 -25.43
N ALA A 303 -33.86 -14.96 -26.16
CA ALA A 303 -33.97 -13.53 -26.38
C ALA A 303 -33.57 -13.16 -27.82
N ALA A 304 -34.06 -12.04 -28.32
CA ALA A 304 -33.67 -11.52 -29.64
C ALA A 304 -32.21 -11.02 -29.67
N SER A 305 -31.65 -10.69 -28.51
CA SER A 305 -30.24 -10.40 -28.29
C SER A 305 -29.94 -10.58 -26.80
N ILE A 306 -28.72 -11.00 -26.47
CA ILE A 306 -28.24 -11.14 -25.09
C ILE A 306 -27.02 -10.23 -24.93
N THR A 307 -27.11 -9.26 -24.02
CA THR A 307 -25.95 -8.47 -23.57
C THR A 307 -25.38 -9.09 -22.31
N SER A 308 -24.05 -9.17 -22.23
CA SER A 308 -23.34 -9.67 -21.05
C SER A 308 -23.49 -8.73 -19.85
N ALA A 309 -22.99 -9.18 -18.69
CA ALA A 309 -22.65 -8.25 -17.61
C ALA A 309 -21.52 -7.30 -18.03
N ASP A 310 -21.34 -6.21 -17.29
CA ASP A 310 -20.16 -5.37 -17.44
C ASP A 310 -18.93 -6.16 -17.01
N PHE A 311 -18.01 -6.35 -17.96
CA PHE A 311 -16.79 -7.10 -17.78
C PHE A 311 -15.73 -6.34 -17.01
N ASN A 312 -15.85 -5.02 -16.85
CA ASN A 312 -14.97 -4.17 -16.05
C ASN A 312 -13.52 -4.68 -15.91
N PRO A 313 -12.69 -4.59 -16.98
CA PRO A 313 -11.34 -5.11 -16.99
C PRO A 313 -10.42 -4.40 -15.99
N ARG A 314 -9.53 -5.14 -15.34
CA ARG A 314 -8.49 -4.61 -14.47
C ARG A 314 -7.58 -3.64 -15.22
N ILE A 315 -7.27 -2.51 -14.61
CA ILE A 315 -6.30 -1.55 -15.13
C ILE A 315 -4.89 -2.10 -14.99
N THR A 316 -4.09 -1.93 -16.04
CA THR A 316 -2.66 -2.24 -16.05
C THR A 316 -1.88 -1.02 -16.53
N ALA A 317 -0.56 -1.05 -16.37
CA ALA A 317 0.32 -0.01 -16.90
C ALA A 317 0.17 0.19 -18.42
N GLN A 318 -0.24 -0.86 -19.15
CA GLN A 318 -0.45 -0.81 -20.60
C GLN A 318 -1.88 -0.42 -21.02
N THR A 319 -2.79 -0.24 -20.07
CA THR A 319 -4.12 0.28 -20.37
C THR A 319 -3.99 1.68 -20.96
N THR A 320 -4.66 1.92 -22.09
CA THR A 320 -4.57 3.21 -22.78
C THR A 320 -5.46 4.25 -22.11
N LEU A 321 -5.02 5.52 -22.08
CA LEU A 321 -5.83 6.61 -21.51
C LEU A 321 -7.15 6.81 -22.29
N ALA A 322 -7.16 6.51 -23.58
CA ALA A 322 -8.36 6.57 -24.42
C ALA A 322 -9.38 5.46 -24.09
N SER A 323 -8.92 4.29 -23.62
CA SER A 323 -9.83 3.20 -23.23
C SER A 323 -10.54 3.44 -21.89
N LEU A 324 -10.05 4.35 -21.04
CA LEU A 324 -10.67 4.64 -19.75
C LEU A 324 -12.10 5.20 -19.89
N ASN A 325 -12.87 5.11 -18.82
CA ASN A 325 -14.26 5.56 -18.70
C ASN A 325 -15.16 5.00 -19.80
N GLY A 326 -15.16 3.68 -19.98
CA GLY A 326 -15.92 2.99 -21.02
C GLY A 326 -15.49 3.36 -22.45
N GLY A 327 -14.23 3.77 -22.64
CA GLY A 327 -13.68 4.15 -23.94
C GLY A 327 -13.94 5.61 -24.33
N THR A 328 -14.47 6.42 -23.41
CA THR A 328 -14.60 7.87 -23.62
C THR A 328 -13.29 8.63 -23.35
N GLY A 329 -12.31 7.96 -22.76
CA GLY A 329 -11.00 8.48 -22.41
C GLY A 329 -11.00 9.40 -21.18
N ILE A 330 -10.03 10.32 -21.12
CA ILE A 330 -9.89 11.30 -20.03
C ILE A 330 -10.13 12.74 -20.47
N GLY A 331 -10.55 12.96 -21.72
CA GLY A 331 -10.86 14.29 -22.26
C GLY A 331 -9.74 14.87 -23.11
N ALA A 332 -9.82 16.17 -23.39
CA ALA A 332 -8.75 16.88 -24.08
C ALA A 332 -7.54 16.98 -23.14
N THR A 333 -6.36 16.66 -23.68
CA THR A 333 -5.08 16.70 -22.95
C THR A 333 -4.20 17.88 -23.37
N ALA A 334 -4.43 18.45 -24.55
CA ALA A 334 -3.65 19.60 -25.02
C ALA A 334 -3.95 20.84 -24.16
N GLY A 335 -2.94 21.34 -23.45
CA GLY A 335 -3.06 22.50 -22.56
C GLY A 335 -3.74 22.22 -21.21
N ASN A 336 -4.12 20.96 -20.97
CA ASN A 336 -4.82 20.53 -19.77
C ASN A 336 -3.99 19.44 -19.07
N GLY A 337 -4.11 19.33 -17.76
CA GLY A 337 -3.39 18.30 -17.03
C GLY A 337 -3.80 18.20 -15.58
N LEU A 338 -2.83 17.84 -14.74
CA LEU A 338 -3.01 17.67 -13.31
C LEU A 338 -2.17 18.70 -12.57
N LEU A 339 -2.67 19.27 -11.49
CA LEU A 339 -1.85 19.99 -10.53
C LEU A 339 -1.74 19.11 -9.28
N ILE A 340 -0.53 18.62 -9.00
CA ILE A 340 -0.27 17.83 -7.80
C ILE A 340 0.52 18.68 -6.82
N THR A 341 0.03 18.81 -5.59
CA THR A 341 0.72 19.50 -4.50
C THR A 341 1.04 18.51 -3.40
N ASN A 342 2.29 18.51 -2.94
CA ASN A 342 2.78 17.68 -1.86
C ASN A 342 3.65 18.52 -0.92
N GLY A 343 3.04 18.98 0.16
CA GLY A 343 3.60 19.98 1.06
C GLY A 343 3.85 21.30 0.36
N THR A 344 5.09 21.75 0.39
CA THR A 344 5.50 23.03 -0.23
C THR A 344 5.84 22.89 -1.71
N ARG A 345 5.77 21.69 -2.28
CA ARG A 345 6.09 21.43 -3.70
C ARG A 345 4.79 21.26 -4.48
N SER A 346 4.62 22.02 -5.55
CA SER A 346 3.55 21.83 -6.52
C SER A 346 4.14 21.62 -7.90
N ALA A 347 3.54 20.72 -8.68
CA ALA A 347 3.91 20.50 -10.07
C ALA A 347 2.69 20.30 -10.93
N THR A 348 2.72 20.94 -12.10
CA THR A 348 1.76 20.70 -13.17
C THR A 348 2.26 19.55 -14.03
N ILE A 349 1.43 18.52 -14.16
CA ILE A 349 1.69 17.35 -15.01
C ILE A 349 0.96 17.56 -16.33
N ASP A 350 1.74 17.77 -17.40
CA ASP A 350 1.23 17.84 -18.76
C ASP A 350 0.81 16.44 -19.24
N LEU A 351 -0.39 16.34 -19.79
CA LEU A 351 -0.95 15.10 -20.32
C LEU A 351 -0.88 15.03 -21.85
N ASP A 352 -0.40 16.07 -22.52
CA ASP A 352 -0.29 16.08 -23.97
C ASP A 352 0.68 14.99 -24.48
N GLY A 353 0.25 14.29 -25.53
CA GLY A 353 1.00 13.18 -26.12
C GLY A 353 1.09 11.88 -25.30
N LEU A 354 0.54 11.82 -24.07
CA LEU A 354 0.54 10.58 -23.28
C LEU A 354 -0.49 9.58 -23.82
N THR A 355 -0.13 8.30 -23.91
CA THR A 355 -1.00 7.27 -24.52
C THR A 355 -1.48 6.21 -23.53
N THR A 356 -0.64 5.84 -22.57
CA THR A 356 -0.88 4.78 -21.59
C THR A 356 -0.84 5.28 -20.16
N VAL A 357 -1.37 4.46 -19.24
CA VAL A 357 -1.22 4.71 -17.79
C VAL A 357 0.26 4.71 -17.38
N GLN A 358 1.11 3.92 -18.03
CA GLN A 358 2.56 3.97 -17.79
C GLN A 358 3.17 5.33 -18.17
N ASP A 359 2.72 5.93 -19.27
CA ASP A 359 3.18 7.26 -19.68
C ASP A 359 2.79 8.31 -18.63
N LEU A 360 1.56 8.23 -18.11
CA LEU A 360 1.08 9.06 -17.01
C LEU A 360 1.94 8.89 -15.75
N PHE A 361 2.21 7.66 -15.33
CA PHE A 361 3.06 7.40 -14.16
C PHE A 361 4.48 7.93 -14.37
N ASN A 362 5.03 7.80 -15.58
CA ASN A 362 6.35 8.35 -15.90
C ASN A 362 6.36 9.88 -15.84
N ALA A 363 5.31 10.55 -16.34
CA ALA A 363 5.17 12.00 -16.28
C ALA A 363 5.09 12.50 -14.82
N ILE A 364 4.30 11.83 -13.97
CA ILE A 364 4.20 12.14 -12.54
C ILE A 364 5.55 11.94 -11.82
N HIS A 365 6.22 10.81 -12.05
CA HIS A 365 7.53 10.57 -11.41
C HIS A 365 8.60 11.55 -11.87
N SER A 366 8.54 12.02 -13.12
CA SER A 366 9.50 12.99 -13.65
C SER A 366 9.38 14.38 -13.01
N ALA A 367 8.25 14.69 -12.38
CA ALA A 367 8.04 15.94 -11.64
C ALA A 367 8.73 15.96 -10.25
N ASP A 368 9.23 14.80 -9.78
CA ASP A 368 10.00 14.65 -8.54
C ASP A 368 9.29 15.15 -7.24
N ILE A 369 7.96 15.21 -7.22
CA ILE A 369 7.19 15.73 -6.07
C ILE A 369 6.95 14.72 -4.94
N ASP A 370 7.85 13.74 -4.76
CA ASP A 370 7.81 12.78 -3.64
C ASP A 370 6.50 11.97 -3.52
N VAL A 371 5.94 11.55 -4.65
CA VAL A 371 4.74 10.69 -4.72
C VAL A 371 5.06 9.28 -5.19
N MET A 372 4.17 8.34 -4.90
CA MET A 372 4.13 6.99 -5.47
C MET A 372 2.87 6.86 -6.32
N THR A 373 2.98 6.18 -7.45
CA THR A 373 1.83 5.82 -8.29
C THR A 373 1.61 4.30 -8.27
N GLY A 374 0.37 3.88 -8.36
CA GLY A 374 -0.02 2.48 -8.43
C GLY A 374 -1.47 2.31 -8.86
N PHE A 375 -2.04 1.16 -8.53
CA PHE A 375 -3.45 0.85 -8.76
C PHE A 375 -4.14 0.67 -7.42
N THR A 376 -5.45 0.83 -7.40
CA THR A 376 -6.29 0.44 -6.26
C THR A 376 -6.18 -1.08 -6.02
N ASP A 377 -6.49 -1.54 -4.80
CA ASP A 377 -6.34 -2.95 -4.42
C ASP A 377 -7.24 -3.89 -5.23
N ASP A 378 -8.41 -3.40 -5.66
CA ASP A 378 -9.33 -4.09 -6.57
C ASP A 378 -8.92 -3.97 -8.06
N GLY A 379 -7.90 -3.17 -8.36
CA GLY A 379 -7.37 -2.95 -9.71
C GLY A 379 -8.29 -2.18 -10.65
N SER A 380 -9.37 -1.56 -10.14
CA SER A 380 -10.36 -0.82 -10.93
C SER A 380 -9.99 0.65 -11.17
N GLY A 381 -9.08 1.21 -10.36
CA GLY A 381 -8.70 2.61 -10.37
C GLY A 381 -7.20 2.85 -10.26
N LEU A 382 -6.81 4.12 -10.31
CA LEU A 382 -5.44 4.57 -10.09
C LEU A 382 -5.25 4.95 -8.62
N ARG A 383 -4.07 4.67 -8.09
CA ARG A 383 -3.67 5.09 -6.74
C ARG A 383 -2.50 6.05 -6.86
N ILE A 384 -2.59 7.20 -6.19
CA ILE A 384 -1.46 8.13 -6.05
C ILE A 384 -1.31 8.46 -4.57
N ALA A 385 -0.10 8.34 -4.06
CA ALA A 385 0.19 8.47 -2.65
C ALA A 385 1.33 9.46 -2.41
N SER A 386 1.17 10.39 -1.47
CA SER A 386 2.33 11.13 -0.97
C SER A 386 3.22 10.18 -0.17
N ARG A 387 4.54 10.25 -0.37
CA ARG A 387 5.54 9.58 0.46
C ARG A 387 5.85 10.36 1.73
N LEU A 388 5.28 11.54 1.90
CA LEU A 388 5.62 12.48 2.98
C LEU A 388 4.53 12.43 4.05
N SER A 389 4.93 12.17 5.29
CA SER A 389 4.10 12.35 6.48
C SER A 389 4.34 13.74 7.07
N GLY A 390 3.28 14.41 7.53
CA GLY A 390 3.37 15.73 8.12
C GLY A 390 3.03 16.89 7.18
N VAL A 391 2.65 16.60 5.94
CA VAL A 391 2.34 17.62 4.93
C VAL A 391 1.01 17.33 4.25
N ASP A 392 0.41 18.40 3.72
CA ASP A 392 -0.78 18.33 2.90
C ASP A 392 -0.46 17.76 1.52
N PHE A 393 -1.35 16.93 0.99
CA PHE A 393 -1.25 16.29 -0.31
C PHE A 393 -2.55 16.51 -1.07
N SER A 394 -2.45 16.95 -2.31
CA SER A 394 -3.61 17.17 -3.15
C SER A 394 -3.35 16.90 -4.61
N ILE A 395 -4.43 16.54 -5.30
CA ILE A 395 -4.45 16.38 -6.75
C ILE A 395 -5.65 17.17 -7.23
N ALA A 396 -5.36 18.10 -8.12
CA ALA A 396 -6.29 19.06 -8.65
C ALA A 396 -6.30 19.04 -10.18
N GLU A 397 -7.31 19.70 -10.74
CA GLU A 397 -7.32 20.00 -12.16
C GLU A 397 -6.27 21.05 -12.51
N ASN A 398 -5.74 20.96 -13.73
CA ASN A 398 -5.01 22.05 -14.36
C ASN A 398 -5.63 22.31 -15.73
N ASN A 399 -6.48 23.34 -15.81
CA ASN A 399 -7.19 23.76 -17.03
C ASN A 399 -8.13 22.70 -17.64
N GLY A 400 -8.83 21.89 -16.84
CA GLY A 400 -9.70 20.85 -17.41
C GLY A 400 -10.48 20.03 -16.39
N ASN A 401 -10.76 18.78 -16.75
CA ASN A 401 -11.40 17.78 -15.88
C ASN A 401 -10.68 16.42 -15.93
N ASN A 402 -9.38 16.43 -16.25
CA ASN A 402 -8.61 15.21 -16.43
C ASN A 402 -8.41 14.47 -15.11
N ALA A 403 -8.19 15.17 -13.99
CA ALA A 403 -8.02 14.53 -12.68
C ALA A 403 -9.31 13.81 -12.23
N ALA A 404 -10.46 14.45 -12.43
CA ALA A 404 -11.78 13.88 -12.17
C ALA A 404 -12.03 12.64 -13.03
N ARG A 405 -11.68 12.70 -14.32
CA ARG A 405 -11.82 11.56 -15.24
C ARG A 405 -10.79 10.46 -15.03
N LEU A 406 -9.68 10.75 -14.38
CA LEU A 406 -8.74 9.75 -13.86
C LEU A 406 -9.16 9.23 -12.47
N GLY A 407 -10.27 9.75 -11.91
CA GLY A 407 -10.82 9.33 -10.63
C GLY A 407 -10.00 9.78 -9.42
N ILE A 408 -8.94 10.56 -9.60
CA ILE A 408 -7.90 10.89 -8.59
C ILE A 408 -8.02 12.31 -8.04
N LEU A 409 -9.09 13.03 -8.36
CA LEU A 409 -9.30 14.40 -7.89
C LEU A 409 -9.59 14.41 -6.37
N THR A 410 -8.81 15.15 -5.58
CA THR A 410 -8.97 15.19 -4.12
C THR A 410 -10.11 16.08 -3.64
N PHE A 411 -10.58 17.00 -4.49
CA PHE A 411 -11.71 17.89 -4.20
C PHE A 411 -12.61 18.03 -5.41
N SER A 412 -13.88 17.67 -5.26
CA SER A 412 -14.87 17.75 -6.35
C SER A 412 -16.20 18.32 -5.85
N ALA A 413 -17.11 18.62 -6.78
CA ALA A 413 -18.43 19.11 -6.41
C ALA A 413 -19.22 18.06 -5.61
N THR A 414 -18.95 16.77 -5.79
CA THR A 414 -19.62 15.71 -5.03
C THR A 414 -19.00 15.48 -3.66
N THR A 415 -17.89 16.15 -3.32
CA THR A 415 -17.25 16.02 -2.00
C THR A 415 -18.23 16.44 -0.90
N PRO A 416 -18.52 15.57 0.08
CA PRO A 416 -19.35 15.90 1.22
C PRO A 416 -18.75 17.05 2.04
N LEU A 417 -19.59 17.97 2.50
CA LEU A 417 -19.15 19.08 3.36
C LEU A 417 -18.55 18.61 4.68
N ALA A 418 -18.94 17.43 5.15
CA ALA A 418 -18.39 16.82 6.37
C ALA A 418 -16.95 16.30 6.19
N GLU A 419 -16.51 16.05 4.95
CA GLU A 419 -15.16 15.55 4.65
C GLU A 419 -14.14 16.68 4.51
N LEU A 420 -14.61 17.91 4.25
CA LEU A 420 -13.75 19.09 4.15
C LEU A 420 -13.04 19.41 5.47
N ASN A 421 -11.94 20.16 5.38
CA ASN A 421 -11.16 20.59 6.55
C ASN A 421 -10.68 19.40 7.40
N LEU A 422 -10.07 18.40 6.75
CA LEU A 422 -9.55 17.19 7.42
C LEU A 422 -10.66 16.42 8.18
N GLY A 423 -11.88 16.41 7.65
CA GLY A 423 -13.04 15.77 8.27
C GLY A 423 -13.68 16.54 9.43
N GLN A 424 -13.26 17.78 9.71
CA GLN A 424 -13.98 18.66 10.64
C GLN A 424 -15.32 19.13 10.04
N GLY A 425 -15.37 19.18 8.72
CA GLY A 425 -16.51 19.60 7.92
C GLY A 425 -16.70 21.11 7.86
N VAL A 426 -17.83 21.53 7.29
CA VAL A 426 -18.26 22.93 7.22
C VAL A 426 -19.43 23.13 8.18
N PRO A 427 -19.35 24.09 9.13
CA PRO A 427 -20.38 24.28 10.16
C PRO A 427 -21.60 25.02 9.60
N VAL A 428 -22.39 24.33 8.77
CA VAL A 428 -23.61 24.87 8.15
C VAL A 428 -24.81 24.90 9.11
N GLY A 429 -25.71 25.87 8.93
CA GLY A 429 -26.98 25.97 9.68
C GLY A 429 -26.99 27.00 10.81
N GLY A 430 -26.10 28.00 10.76
CA GLY A 430 -26.13 29.18 11.61
C GLY A 430 -27.19 30.19 11.19
N ALA A 431 -27.29 31.33 11.90
CA ALA A 431 -28.23 32.40 11.55
C ALA A 431 -27.83 33.16 10.26
N VAL A 432 -26.53 33.21 9.95
CA VAL A 432 -25.93 33.76 8.73
C VAL A 432 -24.80 32.80 8.35
N ASP A 433 -24.96 32.04 7.28
CA ASP A 433 -23.92 31.11 6.81
C ASP A 433 -22.96 31.84 5.86
N LEU A 434 -23.49 32.57 4.86
CA LEU A 434 -22.70 33.40 3.93
C LEU A 434 -23.28 34.82 3.85
N GLU A 435 -22.41 35.83 3.84
CA GLU A 435 -22.78 37.21 3.51
C GLU A 435 -21.83 37.70 2.40
N ILE A 436 -22.41 38.05 1.25
CA ILE A 436 -21.69 38.46 0.04
C ILE A 436 -22.12 39.88 -0.31
N SER A 437 -21.18 40.83 -0.29
CA SER A 437 -21.35 42.18 -0.83
C SER A 437 -20.94 42.19 -2.29
N ARG A 438 -21.91 42.41 -3.17
CA ARG A 438 -21.76 42.44 -4.62
C ARG A 438 -21.10 43.72 -5.12
N ARG A 439 -20.63 43.70 -6.37
CA ARG A 439 -19.97 44.80 -7.07
C ARG A 439 -20.86 46.01 -7.32
N ASP A 440 -22.18 45.86 -7.28
CA ASP A 440 -23.13 46.98 -7.33
C ASP A 440 -23.38 47.62 -5.95
N GLY A 441 -22.80 47.06 -4.88
CA GLY A 441 -22.91 47.53 -3.51
C GLY A 441 -24.09 46.94 -2.73
N GLU A 442 -24.89 46.04 -3.32
CA GLU A 442 -25.89 45.28 -2.57
C GLU A 442 -25.25 44.11 -1.82
N SER A 443 -25.75 43.80 -0.61
CA SER A 443 -25.30 42.63 0.15
C SER A 443 -26.40 41.57 0.21
N VAL A 444 -25.99 40.32 0.05
CA VAL A 444 -26.86 39.16 0.02
C VAL A 444 -26.44 38.18 1.11
N VAL A 445 -27.43 37.64 1.82
CA VAL A 445 -27.21 36.65 2.89
C VAL A 445 -27.78 35.32 2.45
N ILE A 446 -26.92 34.31 2.36
CA ILE A 446 -27.26 32.97 1.85
C ILE A 446 -27.19 31.99 3.01
N SER A 447 -28.25 31.21 3.22
CA SER A 447 -28.23 30.09 4.15
C SER A 447 -27.81 28.82 3.44
N LEU A 448 -26.90 28.08 4.07
CA LEU A 448 -26.45 26.75 3.66
C LEU A 448 -27.18 25.63 4.42
N ALA A 449 -28.30 25.94 5.07
CA ALA A 449 -29.09 24.96 5.81
C ALA A 449 -29.55 23.82 4.88
N GLY A 450 -29.16 22.59 5.22
CA GLY A 450 -29.48 21.39 4.44
C GLY A 450 -28.49 21.06 3.32
N ALA A 451 -27.45 21.88 3.11
CA ALA A 451 -26.35 21.52 2.22
C ALA A 451 -25.55 20.36 2.82
N THR A 452 -25.26 19.35 1.99
CA THR A 452 -24.50 18.15 2.40
C THR A 452 -23.23 17.96 1.60
N THR A 453 -23.17 18.53 0.40
CA THR A 453 -22.04 18.45 -0.54
C THR A 453 -21.60 19.84 -1.01
N VAL A 454 -20.40 19.92 -1.59
CA VAL A 454 -19.92 21.14 -2.26
C VAL A 454 -20.88 21.58 -3.37
N GLN A 455 -21.47 20.63 -4.11
CA GLN A 455 -22.46 20.91 -5.16
C GLN A 455 -23.71 21.58 -4.60
N ASP A 456 -24.15 21.19 -3.40
CA ASP A 456 -25.29 21.85 -2.74
C ASP A 456 -24.95 23.32 -2.42
N VAL A 457 -23.74 23.59 -1.95
CA VAL A 457 -23.25 24.97 -1.71
C VAL A 457 -23.22 25.77 -3.01
N LEU A 458 -22.62 25.21 -4.07
CA LEU A 458 -22.59 25.84 -5.38
C LEU A 458 -24.01 26.13 -5.90
N ASN A 459 -24.93 25.19 -5.76
CA ASN A 459 -26.32 25.34 -6.19
C ASN A 459 -27.04 26.45 -5.41
N LEU A 460 -26.84 26.52 -4.09
CA LEU A 460 -27.47 27.54 -3.24
C LEU A 460 -26.95 28.94 -3.58
N ILE A 461 -25.64 29.09 -3.79
CA ILE A 461 -25.07 30.39 -4.20
C ILE A 461 -25.60 30.81 -5.58
N ASN A 462 -25.61 29.90 -6.55
CA ASN A 462 -26.09 30.16 -7.91
C ASN A 462 -27.60 30.41 -8.00
N ALA A 463 -28.38 29.90 -7.05
CA ALA A 463 -29.83 30.06 -7.02
C ALA A 463 -30.28 31.42 -6.48
N GLU A 464 -29.44 32.09 -5.69
CA GLU A 464 -29.77 33.35 -5.04
C GLU A 464 -29.97 34.47 -6.08
N ASP A 465 -29.04 34.62 -7.03
CA ASP A 465 -29.13 35.58 -8.14
C ASP A 465 -28.66 34.97 -9.48
N PRO A 466 -29.54 34.22 -10.18
CA PRO A 466 -29.15 33.45 -11.36
C PRO A 466 -28.54 34.30 -12.48
N GLY A 467 -27.30 33.97 -12.84
CA GLY A 467 -26.57 34.63 -13.93
C GLY A 467 -25.86 35.93 -13.56
N ILE A 468 -26.07 36.43 -12.34
CA ILE A 468 -25.32 37.57 -11.78
C ILE A 468 -24.20 37.03 -10.89
N LEU A 469 -24.57 36.27 -9.86
CA LEU A 469 -23.67 35.59 -8.96
C LEU A 469 -23.45 34.17 -9.47
N VAL A 470 -22.19 33.82 -9.75
CA VAL A 470 -21.83 32.51 -10.31
C VAL A 470 -20.78 31.85 -9.41
N ALA A 471 -21.17 30.75 -8.77
CA ALA A 471 -20.27 29.88 -8.03
C ALA A 471 -19.90 28.66 -8.87
N SER A 472 -18.62 28.35 -8.95
CA SER A 472 -18.10 27.14 -9.61
C SER A 472 -16.87 26.59 -8.90
N LEU A 473 -16.37 25.42 -9.31
CA LEU A 473 -15.04 24.97 -8.89
C LEU A 473 -13.97 25.70 -9.69
N ASN A 474 -12.79 25.88 -9.09
CA ASN A 474 -11.63 26.40 -9.80
C ASN A 474 -11.31 25.54 -11.05
N SER A 475 -10.92 26.20 -12.14
CA SER A 475 -10.41 25.53 -13.34
C SER A 475 -8.97 25.03 -13.17
N THR A 476 -8.25 25.56 -12.18
CA THR A 476 -6.92 25.11 -11.76
C THR A 476 -6.84 25.09 -10.24
N GLY A 477 -6.33 24.00 -9.67
CA GLY A 477 -6.31 23.82 -8.22
C GLY A 477 -7.64 23.33 -7.67
N ASN A 478 -7.69 23.22 -6.35
CA ASN A 478 -8.89 22.82 -5.62
C ASN A 478 -9.39 24.09 -4.91
N GLY A 479 -10.67 24.44 -5.09
CA GLY A 479 -11.19 25.72 -4.62
C GLY A 479 -12.54 26.06 -5.25
N LEU A 480 -13.24 27.02 -4.65
CA LEU A 480 -14.47 27.58 -5.19
C LEU A 480 -14.19 28.95 -5.80
N VAL A 481 -14.70 29.20 -6.99
CA VAL A 481 -14.73 30.52 -7.63
C VAL A 481 -16.08 31.14 -7.40
N ILE A 482 -16.12 32.40 -6.94
CA ILE A 482 -17.32 33.21 -6.89
C ILE A 482 -17.15 34.40 -7.82
N GLY A 483 -17.89 34.39 -8.94
CA GLY A 483 -17.98 35.49 -9.88
C GLY A 483 -19.20 36.36 -9.62
N ASP A 484 -19.06 37.65 -9.85
CA ASP A 484 -20.16 38.62 -9.78
C ASP A 484 -20.08 39.60 -10.96
N SER A 485 -21.18 39.68 -11.72
CA SER A 485 -21.34 40.54 -12.89
C SER A 485 -22.29 41.73 -12.69
N SER A 486 -22.73 41.99 -11.45
CA SER A 486 -23.67 43.06 -11.10
C SER A 486 -23.14 44.48 -11.33
N GLY A 487 -21.82 44.69 -11.28
CA GLY A 487 -21.21 46.01 -11.31
C GLY A 487 -19.69 46.00 -11.47
N THR A 488 -19.05 47.10 -11.07
CA THR A 488 -17.58 47.32 -11.18
C THR A 488 -16.90 47.59 -9.84
N GLY A 489 -17.66 47.58 -8.74
CA GLY A 489 -17.11 47.68 -7.38
C GLY A 489 -16.46 46.37 -6.92
N ALA A 490 -16.06 46.34 -5.65
CA ALA A 490 -15.45 45.17 -5.06
C ALA A 490 -16.49 44.08 -4.76
N LEU A 491 -16.13 42.81 -5.01
CA LEU A 491 -16.87 41.65 -4.53
C LEU A 491 -16.27 41.25 -3.19
N THR A 492 -17.05 41.24 -2.10
CA THR A 492 -16.55 40.93 -0.75
C THR A 492 -17.38 39.84 -0.09
N ILE A 493 -16.73 38.83 0.47
CA ILE A 493 -17.36 37.77 1.26
C ILE A 493 -16.92 37.94 2.72
N THR A 494 -17.89 38.22 3.60
CA THR A 494 -17.63 38.46 5.02
C THR A 494 -17.01 37.22 5.67
N GLU A 495 -15.93 37.42 6.44
CA GLU A 495 -15.30 36.32 7.17
C GLU A 495 -16.17 35.84 8.33
N ASN A 496 -16.43 34.54 8.36
CA ASN A 496 -17.03 33.81 9.47
C ASN A 496 -16.50 32.35 9.48
N SER A 497 -17.00 31.52 10.40
CA SER A 497 -16.55 30.12 10.50
C SER A 497 -16.86 29.26 9.27
N VAL A 498 -17.94 29.56 8.54
CA VAL A 498 -18.36 28.85 7.32
C VAL A 498 -17.54 29.31 6.12
N THR A 499 -17.40 30.61 5.89
CA THR A 499 -16.64 31.16 4.76
C THR A 499 -15.15 30.83 4.87
N ARG A 500 -14.61 30.74 6.08
CA ARG A 500 -13.26 30.22 6.33
C ARG A 500 -13.15 28.71 6.07
N ALA A 501 -14.14 27.92 6.48
CA ALA A 501 -14.20 26.47 6.27
C ALA A 501 -14.43 26.08 4.80
N LEU A 502 -15.02 26.96 3.99
CA LEU A 502 -15.17 26.81 2.54
C LEU A 502 -14.04 27.48 1.76
N GLY A 503 -13.22 28.27 2.46
CA GLY A 503 -12.11 28.95 1.83
C GLY A 503 -12.42 30.21 1.03
N ILE A 504 -13.64 30.72 1.11
CA ILE A 504 -14.13 31.80 0.24
C ILE A 504 -14.16 33.18 0.92
N ALA A 505 -13.65 33.31 2.14
CA ALA A 505 -13.57 34.61 2.80
C ALA A 505 -12.54 35.52 2.12
N GLY A 506 -12.92 36.76 1.79
CA GLY A 506 -12.01 37.70 1.12
C GLY A 506 -12.73 38.81 0.36
N SER A 507 -11.95 39.65 -0.34
CA SER A 507 -12.46 40.70 -1.21
C SER A 507 -11.65 40.75 -2.50
N GLU A 508 -12.29 41.08 -3.62
CA GLU A 508 -11.67 41.31 -4.93
C GLU A 508 -12.10 42.67 -5.48
N ASP A 509 -11.13 43.45 -5.99
CA ASP A 509 -11.24 44.89 -6.21
C ASP A 509 -11.80 45.33 -7.59
N GLY A 510 -12.47 44.47 -8.36
CA GLY A 510 -13.30 44.94 -9.48
C GLY A 510 -13.12 44.27 -10.83
N ASN A 511 -12.17 43.35 -11.02
CA ASN A 511 -11.75 42.91 -12.36
C ASN A 511 -11.59 41.39 -12.56
N ALA A 512 -11.73 40.58 -11.51
CA ALA A 512 -11.62 39.13 -11.57
C ALA A 512 -12.60 38.42 -10.63
N ASP A 513 -12.92 37.16 -10.90
CA ASP A 513 -13.72 36.37 -9.96
C ASP A 513 -12.96 36.19 -8.63
N LEU A 514 -13.69 36.11 -7.51
CA LEU A 514 -13.10 35.83 -6.21
C LEU A 514 -12.74 34.34 -6.15
N LEU A 515 -11.44 34.07 -6.14
CA LEU A 515 -10.89 32.73 -6.05
C LEU A 515 -10.79 32.33 -4.57
N GLY A 516 -11.49 31.26 -4.20
CA GLY A 516 -11.42 30.63 -2.89
C GLY A 516 -10.07 29.94 -2.66
N THR A 517 -9.74 29.78 -1.38
CA THR A 517 -8.40 29.51 -0.84
C THR A 517 -8.49 28.69 0.45
N ASN A 518 -7.45 27.98 0.90
CA ASN A 518 -7.56 27.27 2.19
C ASN A 518 -7.46 28.12 3.44
N ILE A 519 -8.16 27.66 4.47
CA ILE A 519 -7.95 27.86 5.91
C ILE A 519 -6.64 28.59 6.27
N GLY A 520 -6.78 29.77 6.85
CA GLY A 520 -5.66 30.58 7.34
C GLY A 520 -5.19 31.67 6.39
N ILE A 521 -5.99 32.04 5.39
CA ILE A 521 -5.66 33.11 4.45
C ILE A 521 -5.64 34.46 5.16
N VAL A 522 -4.44 34.80 5.58
CA VAL A 522 -3.71 35.97 5.12
C VAL A 522 -4.48 36.86 4.14
N SER A 523 -5.31 37.75 4.67
CA SER A 523 -5.73 38.94 3.95
C SER A 523 -4.64 40.01 4.07
N SER A 524 -4.80 41.14 3.38
CA SER A 524 -4.00 42.34 3.67
C SER A 524 -4.05 42.72 5.17
N SER A 525 -5.15 42.44 5.86
CA SER A 525 -5.28 42.70 7.30
C SER A 525 -4.70 41.62 8.22
N SER A 526 -4.21 40.49 7.69
CA SER A 526 -3.69 39.40 8.52
C SER A 526 -2.35 39.73 9.16
N LEU A 527 -2.21 39.29 10.42
CA LEU A 527 -0.99 39.49 11.20
C LEU A 527 0.16 38.64 10.63
N LEU A 528 1.34 39.25 10.52
CA LEU A 528 2.58 38.57 10.12
C LEU A 528 2.96 37.42 11.05
N ALA A 529 2.58 37.52 12.33
CA ALA A 529 2.78 36.46 13.33
C ALA A 529 1.96 35.20 13.03
N ASN A 530 0.90 35.31 12.24
CA ASN A 530 0.00 34.21 11.92
C ASN A 530 0.36 33.52 10.60
N LEU A 531 1.36 34.03 9.86
CA LEU A 531 1.89 33.37 8.65
C LEU A 531 2.54 32.02 9.02
N ASN A 532 2.65 31.13 8.03
CA ASN A 532 3.33 29.82 8.17
C ASN A 532 2.81 28.99 9.34
N HIS A 533 1.50 28.81 9.44
CA HIS A 533 0.87 28.06 10.53
C HIS A 533 1.18 28.65 11.93
N GLY A 534 1.35 29.99 12.03
CA GLY A 534 1.63 30.69 13.29
C GLY A 534 3.12 30.78 13.68
N ALA A 535 4.04 30.30 12.83
CA ALA A 535 5.48 30.55 13.02
C ALA A 535 5.86 32.01 12.73
N GLY A 536 5.05 32.68 11.92
CA GLY A 536 5.19 34.07 11.53
C GLY A 536 6.31 34.35 10.53
N ALA A 537 6.42 35.61 10.10
CA ALA A 537 7.58 36.13 9.38
C ALA A 537 8.42 37.01 10.33
N PRO A 538 9.71 36.71 10.56
CA PRO A 538 10.54 37.46 11.50
C PRO A 538 10.89 38.83 10.91
N VAL A 539 10.18 39.87 11.34
CA VAL A 539 10.38 41.27 10.88
C VAL A 539 11.27 42.08 11.83
N GLY A 540 12.32 41.43 12.33
CA GLY A 540 13.30 41.99 13.27
C GLY A 540 14.27 43.01 12.62
N PRO A 541 15.57 43.00 12.97
CA PRO A 541 16.56 43.90 12.35
C PRO A 541 16.94 43.53 10.92
N ASP A 542 16.53 42.35 10.45
CA ASP A 542 16.90 41.80 9.14
C ASP A 542 16.07 42.41 8.01
N THR A 543 16.63 42.41 6.80
CA THR A 543 16.04 43.02 5.60
C THR A 543 15.61 41.99 4.58
N LEU A 544 14.58 42.31 3.80
CA LEU A 544 14.26 41.59 2.56
C LEU A 544 15.22 42.09 1.46
N ASP A 545 16.06 41.18 0.97
CA ASP A 545 17.17 41.52 0.07
C ASP A 545 16.85 41.06 -1.36
N ILE A 546 16.66 42.02 -2.27
CA ILE A 546 16.22 41.80 -3.64
C ILE A 546 17.28 42.33 -4.60
N THR A 547 17.75 41.48 -5.53
CA THR A 547 18.50 41.87 -6.72
C THR A 547 17.53 42.01 -7.87
N ARG A 548 17.37 43.24 -8.37
CA ARG A 548 16.52 43.60 -9.50
C ARG A 548 17.06 43.07 -10.83
N ARG A 549 16.19 43.03 -11.83
CA ARG A 549 16.47 42.60 -13.21
C ARG A 549 17.45 43.53 -13.95
N ASP A 550 17.65 44.75 -13.47
CA ASP A 550 18.69 45.67 -13.94
C ASP A 550 20.06 45.44 -13.27
N GLY A 551 20.14 44.51 -12.31
CA GLY A 551 21.32 44.17 -11.52
C GLY A 551 21.52 45.03 -10.27
N SER A 552 20.60 45.95 -9.95
CA SER A 552 20.64 46.73 -8.72
C SER A 552 20.19 45.93 -7.50
N LEU A 553 20.73 46.24 -6.32
CA LEU A 553 20.36 45.61 -5.05
C LEU A 553 19.45 46.53 -4.23
N VAL A 554 18.47 45.93 -3.56
CA VAL A 554 17.50 46.60 -2.69
C VAL A 554 17.44 45.84 -1.38
N ASN A 555 17.64 46.55 -0.28
CA ASN A 555 17.46 46.00 1.07
C ASN A 555 16.27 46.71 1.71
N ILE A 556 15.20 45.97 1.97
CA ILE A 556 13.94 46.53 2.47
C ILE A 556 13.79 46.15 3.93
N SER A 557 13.75 47.15 4.81
CA SER A 557 13.44 46.93 6.22
C SER A 557 11.96 46.72 6.41
N LEU A 558 11.59 45.63 7.08
CA LEU A 558 10.22 45.36 7.53
C LEU A 558 10.04 45.63 9.03
N ALA A 559 11.02 46.28 9.68
CA ALA A 559 10.99 46.55 11.11
C ALA A 559 9.74 47.35 11.51
N GLY A 560 8.86 46.72 12.29
CA GLY A 560 7.60 47.31 12.76
C GLY A 560 6.38 47.00 11.89
N ALA A 561 6.52 46.21 10.82
CA ALA A 561 5.38 45.64 10.11
C ALA A 561 4.64 44.66 11.04
N ILE A 562 3.31 44.75 11.10
CA ILE A 562 2.48 43.90 11.96
C ILE A 562 1.57 43.02 11.10
N THR A 563 1.16 43.52 9.93
CA THR A 563 0.25 42.89 9.00
C THR A 563 0.86 42.69 7.62
N VAL A 564 0.21 41.89 6.78
CA VAL A 564 0.60 41.71 5.38
C VAL A 564 0.49 42.99 4.57
N GLN A 565 -0.48 43.86 4.85
CA GLN A 565 -0.56 45.18 4.22
C GLN A 565 0.67 46.02 4.53
N ASP A 566 1.21 45.94 5.75
CA ASP A 566 2.43 46.69 6.10
C ASP A 566 3.63 46.24 5.25
N VAL A 567 3.71 44.96 4.90
CA VAL A 567 4.76 44.42 4.01
C VAL A 567 4.56 44.89 2.58
N LEU A 568 3.33 44.83 2.07
CA LEU A 568 2.98 45.32 0.73
C LEU A 568 3.34 46.79 0.58
N ASP A 569 2.93 47.61 1.55
CA ASP A 569 3.20 49.05 1.56
C ASP A 569 4.70 49.32 1.62
N ALA A 570 5.45 48.59 2.48
CA ALA A 570 6.89 48.77 2.62
C ALA A 570 7.64 48.45 1.33
N VAL A 571 7.28 47.38 0.61
CA VAL A 571 7.96 47.00 -0.64
C VAL A 571 7.54 47.89 -1.82
N ASN A 572 6.24 48.17 -1.95
CA ASN A 572 5.72 49.01 -3.04
C ASN A 572 6.16 50.48 -2.94
N ALA A 573 6.50 50.96 -1.74
CA ALA A 573 7.01 52.30 -1.53
C ALA A 573 8.46 52.49 -2.04
N VAL A 574 9.21 51.41 -2.27
CA VAL A 574 10.64 51.51 -2.62
C VAL A 574 10.87 52.05 -4.03
N ASP A 575 10.11 51.55 -5.01
CA ASP A 575 10.21 52.01 -6.40
C ASP A 575 8.84 51.89 -7.11
N PRO A 576 7.93 52.85 -6.85
CA PRO A 576 6.55 52.79 -7.31
C PRO A 576 6.44 52.64 -8.83
N GLY A 577 5.78 51.58 -9.28
CA GLY A 577 5.53 51.28 -10.70
C GLY A 577 6.59 50.43 -11.38
N ASN A 578 7.78 50.26 -10.77
CA ASN A 578 8.83 49.39 -11.30
C ASN A 578 9.00 48.13 -10.45
N LEU A 579 9.01 48.23 -9.13
CA LEU A 579 9.04 47.11 -8.20
C LEU A 579 7.68 47.02 -7.50
N THR A 580 6.90 45.99 -7.80
CA THR A 580 5.58 45.78 -7.20
C THR A 580 5.54 44.46 -6.47
N LEU A 581 5.13 44.50 -5.20
CA LEU A 581 4.76 43.35 -4.40
C LEU A 581 3.25 43.33 -4.27
N GLU A 582 2.65 42.24 -4.72
CA GLU A 582 1.22 42.01 -4.63
C GLU A 582 0.98 40.77 -3.78
N PHE A 583 0.00 40.81 -2.89
CA PHE A 583 -0.45 39.60 -2.22
C PHE A 583 -1.58 39.03 -3.06
N SER A 584 -1.34 37.91 -3.72
CA SER A 584 -2.39 37.32 -4.55
C SER A 584 -3.19 36.33 -3.72
N ALA A 585 -4.46 36.64 -3.50
CA ALA A 585 -5.41 35.73 -2.87
C ALA A 585 -5.48 34.40 -3.63
N SER A 586 -5.40 34.42 -4.96
CA SER A 586 -5.40 33.21 -5.78
C SER A 586 -4.15 32.33 -5.62
N LEU A 587 -3.04 32.95 -5.20
CA LEU A 587 -1.73 32.30 -5.08
C LEU A 587 -1.33 31.99 -3.63
N GLY A 588 -2.11 32.46 -2.65
CA GLY A 588 -1.84 32.25 -1.22
C GLY A 588 -0.47 32.77 -0.75
N GLY A 589 0.10 33.75 -1.45
CA GLY A 589 1.48 34.22 -1.24
C GLY A 589 1.77 35.58 -1.85
N PHE A 590 2.99 36.07 -1.59
CA PHE A 590 3.49 37.33 -2.13
C PHE A 590 4.07 37.13 -3.54
N ARG A 591 3.70 38.01 -4.46
CA ARG A 591 4.19 38.05 -5.84
C ARG A 591 5.02 39.31 -6.01
N LEU A 592 6.30 39.12 -6.33
CA LEU A 592 7.22 40.22 -6.58
C LEU A 592 7.44 40.35 -8.08
N ASN A 593 7.09 41.51 -8.63
CA ASN A 593 7.34 41.87 -10.02
C ASN A 593 8.33 43.03 -10.10
N ASP A 594 9.23 42.95 -11.08
CA ASP A 594 10.24 43.98 -11.34
C ASP A 594 10.34 44.26 -12.84
N ASN A 595 10.06 45.51 -13.22
CA ASN A 595 10.05 46.00 -14.60
C ASN A 595 11.33 46.74 -15.00
N THR A 596 12.37 46.76 -14.16
CA THR A 596 13.59 47.57 -14.39
C THR A 596 14.55 47.02 -15.45
N GLY A 597 14.43 45.75 -15.86
CA GLY A 597 15.33 45.11 -16.82
C GLY A 597 14.91 43.71 -17.29
N THR A 598 15.82 43.01 -17.97
CA THR A 598 15.59 41.65 -18.51
C THR A 598 16.48 40.58 -17.86
N GLY A 599 17.27 40.94 -16.84
CA GLY A 599 18.06 39.99 -16.06
C GLY A 599 17.21 39.17 -15.07
N PRO A 600 17.84 38.24 -14.33
CA PRO A 600 17.15 37.47 -13.31
C PRO A 600 16.73 38.36 -12.14
N LEU A 601 15.52 38.14 -11.62
CA LEU A 601 15.06 38.72 -10.36
C LEU A 601 15.44 37.73 -9.24
N VAL A 602 16.23 38.17 -8.26
CA VAL A 602 16.73 37.28 -7.20
C VAL A 602 16.35 37.83 -5.84
N VAL A 603 15.71 37.03 -5.00
CA VAL A 603 15.54 37.33 -3.58
C VAL A 603 16.51 36.45 -2.80
N ALA A 604 17.40 37.09 -2.04
CA ALA A 604 18.39 36.37 -1.27
C ALA A 604 17.72 35.57 -0.14
N GLU A 605 18.22 34.35 0.06
CA GLU A 605 17.69 33.45 1.08
C GLU A 605 18.08 33.96 2.48
N ASN A 606 17.08 34.35 3.27
CA ASN A 606 17.22 34.74 4.66
C ASN A 606 15.91 34.49 5.43
N ASP A 607 15.92 34.65 6.75
CA ASP A 607 14.79 34.29 7.61
C ASP A 607 13.51 35.09 7.28
N VAL A 608 13.66 36.36 6.87
CA VAL A 608 12.55 37.24 6.44
C VAL A 608 11.96 36.70 5.13
N ALA A 609 12.80 36.45 4.13
CA ALA A 609 12.38 35.96 2.82
C ALA A 609 11.76 34.57 2.91
N ASN A 610 12.31 33.67 3.74
CA ASN A 610 11.74 32.36 4.02
C ASN A 610 10.40 32.47 4.76
N GLY A 611 10.30 33.37 5.74
CA GLY A 611 9.07 33.63 6.48
C GLY A 611 7.95 34.25 5.63
N LEU A 612 8.29 34.95 4.55
CA LEU A 612 7.32 35.48 3.60
C LEU A 612 7.10 34.55 2.39
N GLY A 613 7.84 33.45 2.27
CA GLY A 613 7.77 32.55 1.10
C GLY A 613 8.28 33.19 -0.19
N LEU A 614 9.22 34.12 -0.10
CA LEU A 614 9.73 34.95 -1.20
C LEU A 614 11.14 34.55 -1.68
N THR A 615 11.65 33.35 -1.41
CA THR A 615 13.03 32.97 -1.77
C THR A 615 13.13 32.38 -3.18
N GLY A 616 14.19 32.76 -3.91
CA GLY A 616 14.47 32.20 -5.23
C GLY A 616 15.10 33.17 -6.21
N SER A 617 15.48 32.63 -7.37
CA SER A 617 15.93 33.39 -8.54
C SER A 617 15.01 33.02 -9.70
N GLU A 618 14.26 33.99 -10.21
CA GLU A 618 13.32 33.77 -11.31
C GLU A 618 13.84 34.29 -12.65
N ASP A 619 13.81 33.39 -13.64
CA ASP A 619 14.04 33.68 -15.06
C ASP A 619 12.82 33.20 -15.87
N GLY A 620 11.66 33.83 -15.61
CA GLY A 620 10.36 33.56 -16.24
C GLY A 620 9.20 33.68 -15.25
N VAL A 621 8.05 34.20 -15.70
CA VAL A 621 6.84 34.41 -14.87
C VAL A 621 6.22 33.05 -14.54
N VAL A 622 6.34 32.56 -13.30
CA VAL A 622 5.62 31.37 -12.83
C VAL A 622 4.85 31.71 -11.55
N ASP A 623 3.57 31.34 -11.53
CA ASP A 623 2.63 31.60 -10.45
C ASP A 623 2.69 30.50 -9.36
N LEU A 624 2.53 30.89 -8.09
CA LEU A 624 2.49 29.98 -6.93
C LEU A 624 1.03 29.60 -6.62
N ALA A 625 0.67 28.32 -6.50
CA ALA A 625 -0.73 27.90 -6.42
C ALA A 625 -1.41 28.14 -5.05
N GLY A 626 -2.70 28.49 -5.07
CA GLY A 626 -3.57 28.41 -3.90
C GLY A 626 -3.65 26.98 -3.32
N ARG A 627 -3.84 26.87 -2.00
CA ARG A 627 -3.91 25.60 -1.27
C ARG A 627 -5.29 24.91 -1.45
N ASP A 628 -5.33 23.58 -1.36
CA ASP A 628 -6.52 22.72 -1.61
C ASP A 628 -7.51 22.60 -0.43
N PRO A 629 -8.79 23.00 -0.53
CA PRO A 629 -9.76 23.02 0.59
C PRO A 629 -10.07 21.65 1.18
N ASN A 630 -9.64 20.59 0.51
CA ASN A 630 -9.70 19.22 1.00
C ASN A 630 -8.34 18.50 0.87
N PRO A 631 -7.30 18.99 1.58
CA PRO A 631 -6.00 18.35 1.49
C PRO A 631 -6.08 16.96 2.13
N GLN A 632 -5.49 15.98 1.46
CA GLN A 632 -5.23 14.67 2.04
C GLN A 632 -3.96 14.76 2.88
N ARG A 633 -3.90 14.03 3.98
CA ARG A 633 -2.67 13.87 4.77
C ARG A 633 -2.40 12.40 4.99
N ALA A 634 -1.14 12.09 5.24
CA ALA A 634 -0.80 10.74 5.66
C ALA A 634 -1.56 10.43 6.95
N GLY A 635 -2.00 9.19 7.08
CA GLY A 635 -2.56 8.73 8.35
C GLY A 635 -1.45 8.49 9.38
N GLY A 636 -1.85 7.81 10.46
CA GLY A 636 -0.89 7.18 11.34
C GLY A 636 -0.16 8.13 12.29
N VAL A 637 0.80 7.54 13.00
CA VAL A 637 1.46 8.18 14.14
C VAL A 637 2.31 9.40 13.75
N LEU A 638 2.98 9.36 12.60
CA LEU A 638 3.91 10.42 12.20
C LEU A 638 3.16 11.69 11.84
N ASP A 639 2.11 11.61 11.01
CA ASP A 639 1.32 12.79 10.64
C ASP A 639 0.62 13.40 11.85
N LEU A 640 0.05 12.58 12.73
CA LEU A 640 -0.59 13.04 13.96
C LEU A 640 0.38 13.77 14.90
N LEU A 641 1.65 13.35 14.96
CA LEU A 641 2.67 14.07 15.72
C LEU A 641 2.99 15.43 15.09
N PHE A 642 3.13 15.51 13.77
CA PHE A 642 3.33 16.79 13.09
C PHE A 642 2.16 17.75 13.35
N ARG A 643 0.92 17.27 13.16
CA ARG A 643 -0.30 18.05 13.45
C ARG A 643 -0.35 18.53 14.89
N LEU A 644 -0.01 17.66 15.85
CA LEU A 644 0.04 18.03 17.25
C LEU A 644 1.09 19.12 17.50
N GLY A 645 2.29 18.97 16.96
CA GLY A 645 3.34 19.99 17.06
C GLY A 645 2.88 21.33 16.53
N ASP A 646 2.28 21.35 15.34
CA ASP A 646 1.78 22.56 14.68
C ASP A 646 0.65 23.21 15.47
N ALA A 647 -0.34 22.43 15.91
CA ALA A 647 -1.47 22.91 16.72
C ALA A 647 -1.01 23.49 18.07
N LEU A 648 -0.02 22.87 18.72
CA LEU A 648 0.55 23.37 19.97
C LEU A 648 1.32 24.69 19.76
N ARG A 649 2.12 24.80 18.69
CA ARG A 649 2.83 26.06 18.36
C ARG A 649 1.85 27.20 18.04
N ALA A 650 0.80 26.89 17.29
CA ALA A 650 -0.25 27.84 16.92
C ALA A 650 -1.22 28.17 18.07
N GLY A 651 -1.27 27.34 19.13
CA GLY A 651 -2.26 27.45 20.18
C GLY A 651 -3.68 27.13 19.71
N ASP A 652 -3.83 26.34 18.64
CA ASP A 652 -5.09 25.99 18.01
C ASP A 652 -5.82 24.89 18.78
N ASN A 653 -6.67 25.29 19.71
CA ASN A 653 -7.44 24.36 20.53
C ASN A 653 -8.47 23.57 19.70
N GLN A 654 -8.99 24.10 18.58
CA GLN A 654 -9.95 23.38 17.75
C GLN A 654 -9.26 22.21 17.04
N GLU A 655 -8.06 22.44 16.51
CA GLU A 655 -7.25 21.38 15.92
C GLU A 655 -6.80 20.36 16.98
N LEU A 656 -6.45 20.77 18.20
CA LEU A 656 -6.15 19.83 19.29
C LEU A 656 -7.34 18.90 19.63
N GLU A 657 -8.57 19.41 19.63
CA GLU A 657 -9.77 18.57 19.81
C GLU A 657 -10.01 17.62 18.62
N ALA A 658 -9.69 18.05 17.40
CA ALA A 658 -9.76 17.20 16.22
C ALA A 658 -8.73 16.07 16.26
N ILE A 659 -7.50 16.39 16.66
CA ILE A 659 -6.41 15.42 16.82
C ILE A 659 -6.78 14.38 17.89
N ASP A 660 -7.39 14.76 19.03
CA ASP A 660 -7.80 13.76 20.05
C ASP A 660 -8.71 12.66 19.47
N LYS A 661 -9.69 13.05 18.64
CA LYS A 661 -10.60 12.09 17.99
C LYS A 661 -9.85 11.15 17.05
N LEU A 662 -8.95 11.71 16.23
CA LEU A 662 -8.18 10.94 15.26
C LEU A 662 -7.16 10.01 15.92
N VAL A 663 -6.51 10.47 16.99
CA VAL A 663 -5.58 9.65 17.79
C VAL A 663 -6.27 8.43 18.37
N ASN A 664 -7.49 8.57 18.87
CA ASN A 664 -8.24 7.44 19.40
C ASN A 664 -8.57 6.41 18.31
N ALA A 665 -9.05 6.86 17.15
CA ALA A 665 -9.36 5.99 16.02
C ALA A 665 -8.11 5.29 15.46
N GLU A 666 -7.01 6.03 15.33
CA GLU A 666 -5.76 5.52 14.78
C GLU A 666 -5.07 4.55 15.76
N LEU A 667 -5.11 4.83 17.07
CA LEU A 667 -4.62 3.90 18.09
C LEU A 667 -5.42 2.59 18.12
N GLU A 668 -6.72 2.63 17.88
CA GLU A 668 -7.55 1.43 17.77
C GLU A 668 -7.14 0.60 16.53
N SER A 669 -7.03 1.24 15.37
CA SER A 669 -6.56 0.62 14.12
C SER A 669 -5.15 0.03 14.28
N PHE A 670 -4.25 0.76 14.93
CA PHE A 670 -2.88 0.33 15.22
C PHE A 670 -2.85 -0.90 16.14
N ASN A 671 -3.64 -0.89 17.22
CA ASN A 671 -3.72 -2.02 18.15
C ASN A 671 -4.32 -3.26 17.50
N PHE A 672 -5.24 -3.11 16.54
CA PHE A 672 -5.75 -4.22 15.75
C PHE A 672 -4.63 -4.88 14.93
N GLN A 673 -3.83 -4.07 14.22
CA GLN A 673 -2.70 -4.57 13.42
C GLN A 673 -1.64 -5.24 14.29
N ARG A 674 -1.29 -4.62 15.42
CA ARG A 674 -0.40 -5.21 16.42
C ARG A 674 -0.95 -6.54 16.97
N GLY A 675 -2.26 -6.60 17.25
CA GLY A 675 -2.95 -7.83 17.65
C GLY A 675 -2.85 -8.95 16.60
N ALA A 676 -2.88 -8.61 15.31
CA ALA A 676 -2.66 -9.58 14.23
C ALA A 676 -1.23 -10.13 14.22
N VAL A 677 -0.22 -9.29 14.46
CA VAL A 677 1.18 -9.72 14.62
C VAL A 677 1.34 -10.65 15.82
N ALA A 678 0.76 -10.30 16.97
CA ALA A 678 0.76 -11.16 18.16
C ALA A 678 0.06 -12.51 17.93
N ALA A 679 -1.04 -12.53 17.17
CA ALA A 679 -1.70 -13.78 16.78
C ALA A 679 -0.82 -14.66 15.88
N ARG A 680 -0.10 -14.06 14.93
CA ARG A 680 0.88 -14.76 14.08
C ARG A 680 2.03 -15.33 14.92
N LEU A 681 2.54 -14.57 15.88
CA LEU A 681 3.55 -15.05 16.85
C LEU A 681 3.07 -16.27 17.63
N LYS A 682 1.85 -16.22 18.17
CA LYS A 682 1.24 -17.36 18.89
C LYS A 682 1.05 -18.59 17.99
N SER A 683 0.73 -18.37 16.71
CA SER A 683 0.65 -19.45 15.71
C SER A 683 2.02 -20.09 15.48
N LEU A 684 3.08 -19.28 15.36
CA LEU A 684 4.46 -19.77 15.25
C LEU A 684 4.92 -20.52 16.51
N ASP A 685 4.54 -20.07 17.72
CA ASP A 685 4.83 -20.79 18.97
C ASP A 685 4.20 -22.20 18.99
N SER A 686 2.96 -22.27 18.52
CA SER A 686 2.23 -23.53 18.41
C SER A 686 2.87 -24.46 17.36
N LEU A 687 3.28 -23.91 16.21
CA LEU A 687 3.99 -24.64 15.17
C LEU A 687 5.37 -25.12 15.62
N ALA A 688 6.13 -24.29 16.33
CA ALA A 688 7.44 -24.65 16.87
C ALA A 688 7.31 -25.86 17.82
N SER A 689 6.36 -25.80 18.75
CA SER A 689 6.10 -26.90 19.70
C SER A 689 5.66 -28.19 18.99
N ALA A 690 4.86 -28.06 17.93
CA ALA A 690 4.42 -29.20 17.12
C ALA A 690 5.59 -29.83 16.33
N ILE A 691 6.44 -29.00 15.71
CA ILE A 691 7.62 -29.46 14.98
C ILE A 691 8.60 -30.17 15.93
N GLU A 692 8.85 -29.60 17.12
CA GLU A 692 9.70 -30.20 18.14
C GLU A 692 9.18 -31.59 18.57
N SER A 693 7.88 -31.69 18.88
CA SER A 693 7.23 -32.96 19.23
C SER A 693 7.36 -33.99 18.11
N GLN A 694 7.16 -33.55 16.87
CA GLN A 694 7.29 -34.41 15.68
C GLN A 694 8.75 -34.80 15.38
N GLN A 695 9.73 -33.96 15.69
CA GLN A 695 11.16 -34.29 15.57
C GLN A 695 11.53 -35.37 16.59
N LEU A 696 11.08 -35.23 17.84
CA LEU A 696 11.28 -36.24 18.89
C LEU A 696 10.70 -37.59 18.47
N GLN A 697 9.46 -37.62 17.97
CA GLN A 697 8.83 -38.85 17.50
C GLN A 697 9.57 -39.50 16.31
N THR A 698 10.04 -38.70 15.35
CA THR A 698 10.84 -39.21 14.21
C THR A 698 12.20 -39.70 14.66
N SER A 699 12.85 -39.01 15.61
CA SER A 699 14.12 -39.43 16.21
C SER A 699 13.97 -40.75 16.97
N GLU A 700 12.89 -40.91 17.75
CA GLU A 700 12.56 -42.16 18.43
C GLU A 700 12.29 -43.29 17.43
N SER A 701 11.54 -43.02 16.37
CA SER A 701 11.28 -43.99 15.30
C SER A 701 12.57 -44.39 14.57
N LEU A 702 13.48 -43.43 14.34
CA LEU A 702 14.79 -43.68 13.75
C LEU A 702 15.63 -44.56 14.67
N SER A 703 15.70 -44.22 15.96
CA SER A 703 16.39 -45.00 16.99
C SER A 703 15.86 -46.43 17.07
N ASN A 704 14.54 -46.64 17.08
CA ASN A 704 13.93 -47.97 17.11
C ASN A 704 14.28 -48.85 15.89
N VAL A 705 14.57 -48.25 14.74
CA VAL A 705 14.91 -48.97 13.50
C VAL A 705 16.43 -49.15 13.35
N PHE A 706 17.20 -48.13 13.74
CA PHE A 706 18.63 -48.01 13.45
C PHE A 706 19.54 -48.36 14.62
N ASP A 707 19.14 -48.05 15.86
CA ASP A 707 20.00 -48.26 17.03
C ASP A 707 19.94 -49.72 17.51
N THR A 708 21.06 -50.18 18.05
CA THR A 708 21.20 -51.52 18.63
C THR A 708 20.77 -51.52 20.09
N ASP A 709 19.99 -52.53 20.49
CA ASP A 709 19.84 -52.87 21.91
C ASP A 709 21.18 -53.40 22.44
N MET A 710 21.96 -52.49 23.03
CA MET A 710 23.29 -52.77 23.55
C MET A 710 23.28 -53.88 24.61
N ALA A 711 22.23 -53.98 25.43
CA ALA A 711 22.15 -55.01 26.47
C ALA A 711 22.01 -56.41 25.84
N LEU A 712 21.13 -56.53 24.85
CA LEU A 712 20.97 -57.78 24.11
C LEU A 712 22.21 -58.11 23.26
N ALA A 713 22.76 -57.12 22.55
CA ALA A 713 23.93 -57.30 21.68
C ALA A 713 25.18 -57.71 22.45
N ILE A 714 25.47 -57.09 23.61
CA ILE A 714 26.58 -57.49 24.48
C ILE A 714 26.38 -58.92 25.00
N THR A 715 25.15 -59.28 25.38
CA THR A 715 24.82 -60.64 25.85
C THR A 715 25.06 -61.68 24.76
N GLN A 716 24.57 -61.42 23.54
CA GLN A 716 24.76 -62.31 22.38
C GLN A 716 26.24 -62.39 21.96
N PHE A 717 26.94 -61.26 21.93
CA PHE A 717 28.36 -61.17 21.62
C PHE A 717 29.18 -62.04 22.59
N THR A 718 28.93 -61.91 23.89
CA THR A 718 29.62 -62.68 24.93
C THR A 718 29.33 -64.18 24.81
N ASN A 719 28.06 -64.56 24.59
CA ASN A 719 27.68 -65.95 24.40
C ASN A 719 28.31 -66.57 23.15
N LEU A 720 28.37 -65.82 22.05
CA LEU A 720 28.97 -66.27 20.79
C LEU A 720 30.49 -66.39 20.90
N GLN A 721 31.15 -65.49 21.66
CA GLN A 721 32.57 -65.59 21.97
C GLN A 721 32.90 -66.91 22.69
N VAL A 722 32.11 -67.27 23.70
CA VAL A 722 32.24 -68.54 24.43
C VAL A 722 31.96 -69.74 23.52
N SER A 723 30.94 -69.65 22.64
CA SER A 723 30.59 -70.70 21.68
C SER A 723 31.69 -70.95 20.65
N ILE A 724 32.32 -69.89 20.13
CA ILE A 724 33.46 -70.00 19.20
C ILE A 724 34.64 -70.69 19.89
N GLN A 725 34.97 -70.31 21.13
CA GLN A 725 36.03 -70.97 21.92
C GLN A 725 35.73 -72.46 22.12
N ALA A 726 34.49 -72.82 22.47
CA ALA A 726 34.06 -74.20 22.62
C ALA A 726 34.13 -74.99 21.30
N THR A 727 33.67 -74.39 20.19
CA THR A 727 33.72 -75.00 18.84
C THR A 727 35.15 -75.22 18.38
N GLN A 728 36.06 -74.28 18.64
CA GLN A 728 37.51 -74.43 18.38
C GLN A 728 38.13 -75.56 19.20
N GLN A 729 37.78 -75.70 20.48
CA GLN A 729 38.24 -76.80 21.33
C GLN A 729 37.72 -78.17 20.84
N ILE A 730 36.46 -78.24 20.41
CA ILE A 730 35.86 -79.45 19.83
C ILE A 730 36.55 -79.81 18.50
N ALA A 731 36.73 -78.84 17.61
CA ALA A 731 37.44 -79.04 16.35
C ALA A 731 38.89 -79.52 16.57
N ALA A 732 39.60 -78.94 17.54
CA ALA A 732 40.94 -79.36 17.93
C ALA A 732 40.97 -80.80 18.48
N ARG A 733 39.99 -81.20 19.31
CA ARG A 733 39.85 -82.58 19.79
C ARG A 733 39.52 -83.57 18.68
N THR A 734 38.66 -83.20 17.72
CA THR A 734 38.35 -84.03 16.54
C THR A 734 39.56 -84.20 15.62
N LEU A 735 40.40 -83.17 15.47
CA LEU A 735 41.68 -83.26 14.76
C LEU A 735 42.72 -84.13 15.49
N GLN A 736 42.78 -84.07 16.83
CA GLN A 736 43.65 -84.94 17.65
C GLN A 736 43.27 -86.44 17.55
N LEU A 737 41.98 -86.77 17.48
CA LEU A 737 41.51 -88.14 17.23
C LEU A 737 41.87 -88.67 15.83
N ASN A 738 42.15 -87.79 14.87
CA ASN A 738 42.59 -88.12 13.52
C ASN A 738 44.08 -88.51 13.49
N LEU A 739 44.92 -87.83 14.29
CA LEU A 739 46.36 -88.11 14.36
C LEU A 739 46.66 -89.44 15.07
N PHE A 740 45.87 -89.78 16.10
CA PHE A 740 45.99 -91.04 16.84
C PHE A 740 45.42 -92.28 16.12
N ASN A 741 44.67 -92.11 15.03
CA ASN A 741 44.21 -93.21 14.17
C ASN A 741 45.00 -93.32 12.84
N TYR A 742 45.93 -92.40 12.58
CA TYR A 742 46.80 -92.40 11.39
C TYR A 742 48.22 -92.90 11.69
N ILE A 743 48.62 -92.93 12.97
CA ILE A 743 49.77 -93.68 13.49
C ILE A 743 49.23 -95.02 13.99
#